data_AF-A0A950QW01-F1
#
_entry.id   AF-A0A950QW01-F1
#
_cell.length_a   1.000
_cell.length_b   1.000
_cell.length_c   1.000
_cell.angle_alpha   90.00
_cell.angle_beta   90.00
_cell.angle_gamma   90.00
#
_symmetry.space_group_name_H-M   'P 1'
#
loop_
_entity.id
_entity.type
_entity.pdbx_description
1 polymer ?
#
loop_
_entity_poly.entity_id
_entity_poly.type
_entity_poly.pdbx_seq_one_letter_code
_entity_poly.pdbx_strand_id
1 'polypeptide(L)'
;MRPFLVLVIVPVAAAVGQTVTPQAPVAPAGDRIELKSSKRVGWCMLPGATGVLAVAGSRAPTCPARSAPAATATYTAPATGIEALTNVGGCTVLPNDSIYNTRIDNLPIDPHSDLWMSSGAYTGSGTTGQMYLGPFNKNVLFWTTSWDVNIIDNSVPARTQNFHYSRLYNNIPFQVPPAPKRKRESGSLGTFGSNDHHIVSVNHETCQWYETYQDNPHLCDNCITASSGWTYSSASYAQPPATDGGFTTDAAGLPLEPLTLRAGDIRSGEIHHAMRLTISGGYIQQGTGQGCPSCVGHLWPALGTTGYGHEINPPMGSRLRLKASFDISPFAQPAQIVLTALKHYGMVIADISGGGELATAGNDSFYDPAVRSALQQIQGLPMTNFEIVDDSLLQLNPALNTATPANRYVTPVNSAVVMAGDTPVPIALQPVTVGVQGSYVAIQAGMTHTFTAFVNGTSNRAVTWAVNGCSAGEGKCGVVNATTGVYTAPNAIPDGTVLTATVTATSVQHTQAKADIYLDLIPSGVIRIDTGNSSQSYRDSHGNLWLPDIVVQLPSYGAIHDDYPGGDWVYDAHNRPNPDYQLYKTSIYMPNDDIHYGPFIVPNGNYVVTLFTGVGNDQGGNPICNGVFGQWSTYAPFNTFGRGPFHVEAQGQITNHYWDPGVISQYLCFEPVTLRFPARVTDNELYVAFRAWGDDKIGRQYGPYIAGLTVEPDSSKPHWTIDAQQRTVLRPGWAIQFYVTDWYTGLRDPTWSMEGPGSLAPNGVYKAPASMAVTTP
;
A
#
# COMPACT_ATOMS: atom_id res chain seq x y z
N MET A 1 10.76 9.66 29.00
CA MET A 1 9.70 8.87 29.68
C MET A 1 9.24 7.82 28.70
N ARG A 2 9.39 6.52 28.99
CA ARG A 2 8.92 5.46 28.08
C ARG A 2 7.39 5.50 28.05
N PRO A 3 6.72 5.63 26.89
CA PRO A 3 5.28 5.43 26.85
C PRO A 3 5.02 3.97 27.22
N PHE A 4 4.12 3.76 28.19
CA PHE A 4 3.62 2.44 28.55
C PHE A 4 2.79 1.91 27.38
N LEU A 5 3.43 1.22 26.43
CA LEU A 5 2.75 0.29 25.55
C LEU A 5 2.57 -1.00 26.36
N VAL A 6 1.32 -1.38 26.63
CA VAL A 6 1.00 -2.69 27.19
C VAL A 6 1.31 -3.71 26.10
N LEU A 7 2.55 -4.17 26.06
CA LEU A 7 2.89 -5.38 25.34
C LEU A 7 2.21 -6.51 26.11
N VAL A 8 0.99 -6.85 25.71
CA VAL A 8 0.22 -7.91 26.36
C VAL A 8 1.03 -9.19 26.17
N ILE A 9 1.67 -9.66 27.24
CA ILE A 9 2.10 -11.05 27.32
C ILE A 9 0.78 -11.83 27.30
N VAL A 10 0.33 -12.24 26.12
CA VAL A 10 -0.94 -12.96 25.99
C VAL A 10 -0.72 -14.30 26.68
N PRO A 11 -1.37 -14.56 27.82
CA PRO A 11 -1.34 -15.89 28.40
C PRO A 11 -1.94 -16.84 27.37
N VAL A 12 -1.22 -17.89 27.00
CA VAL A 12 -1.82 -18.95 26.18
C VAL A 12 -2.83 -19.67 27.08
N ALA A 13 -4.12 -19.39 26.86
CA ALA A 13 -5.20 -20.02 27.61
C ALA A 13 -5.32 -21.48 27.16
N ALA A 14 -5.09 -22.40 28.09
CA ALA A 14 -5.20 -23.83 27.88
C ALA A 14 -6.57 -24.37 28.31
N ALA A 15 -6.84 -25.62 27.94
CA ALA A 15 -7.96 -26.41 28.46
C ALA A 15 -8.13 -26.22 29.98
N VAL A 16 -9.33 -25.77 30.38
CA VAL A 16 -9.86 -25.60 31.74
C VAL A 16 -8.81 -25.31 32.84
N GLY A 17 -8.41 -24.05 32.97
CA GLY A 17 -7.79 -23.50 34.18
C GLY A 17 -6.27 -23.67 34.32
N GLN A 18 -5.54 -23.89 33.23
CA GLN A 18 -4.08 -23.76 33.19
C GLN A 18 -3.69 -22.53 32.36
N THR A 19 -2.70 -21.78 32.85
CA THR A 19 -2.14 -20.60 32.17
C THR A 19 -0.64 -20.78 32.05
N VAL A 20 -0.09 -20.52 30.87
CA VAL A 20 1.36 -20.48 30.65
C VAL A 20 1.74 -19.07 30.23
N THR A 21 2.72 -18.50 30.92
CA THR A 21 3.18 -17.14 30.74
C THR A 21 4.67 -17.18 30.46
N PRO A 22 5.12 -16.84 29.24
CA PRO A 22 6.53 -16.63 28.98
C PRO A 22 6.97 -15.31 29.63
N GLN A 23 8.19 -15.26 30.17
CA GLN A 23 8.76 -14.04 30.77
C GLN A 23 8.97 -12.93 29.74
N ALA A 24 9.21 -13.30 28.49
CA ALA A 24 9.37 -12.41 27.35
C ALA A 24 8.58 -12.96 26.15
N PRO A 25 8.01 -12.09 25.32
CA PRO A 25 7.24 -12.48 24.13
C PRO A 25 8.14 -12.98 22.99
N VAL A 26 9.43 -12.65 23.01
CA VAL A 26 10.41 -12.96 21.95
C VAL A 26 11.71 -13.49 22.52
N ALA A 27 12.40 -14.33 21.75
CA ALA A 27 13.74 -14.83 22.04
C ALA A 27 14.74 -14.33 20.99
N PRO A 28 15.56 -13.32 21.30
CA PRO A 28 16.72 -12.99 20.47
C PRO A 28 17.69 -14.16 20.35
N ALA A 29 18.57 -14.12 19.34
CA ALA A 29 19.56 -15.16 19.13
C ALA A 29 20.45 -15.36 20.37
N GLY A 30 20.50 -16.61 20.85
CA GLY A 30 21.28 -17.02 22.04
C GLY A 30 20.65 -16.68 23.39
N ASP A 31 19.53 -15.93 23.42
CA ASP A 31 18.88 -15.53 24.66
C ASP A 31 18.10 -16.67 25.32
N ARG A 32 17.81 -16.47 26.60
CA ARG A 32 17.06 -17.41 27.44
C ARG A 32 15.73 -16.80 27.88
N ILE A 33 14.66 -17.58 27.75
CA ILE A 33 13.32 -17.22 28.24
C ILE A 33 12.89 -18.21 29.31
N GLU A 34 12.48 -17.70 30.46
CA GLU A 34 11.77 -18.49 31.46
C GLU A 34 10.28 -18.63 31.09
N LEU A 35 9.77 -19.86 31.11
CA LEU A 35 8.37 -20.19 30.93
C LEU A 35 7.79 -20.56 32.29
N LYS A 36 6.65 -19.96 32.67
CA LYS A 36 5.96 -20.24 33.93
C LYS A 36 4.58 -20.79 33.66
N SER A 37 4.21 -21.87 34.32
CA SER A 37 2.85 -22.40 34.31
C SER A 37 2.19 -22.28 35.67
N SER A 38 0.90 -21.97 35.69
CA SER A 38 0.08 -21.91 36.91
C SER A 38 -0.09 -23.27 37.61
N LYS A 39 0.25 -24.38 36.92
CA LYS A 39 0.25 -25.74 37.44
C LYS A 39 1.58 -26.42 37.11
N ARG A 40 1.99 -27.42 37.90
CA ARG A 40 3.14 -28.27 37.54
C ARG A 40 2.74 -29.17 36.37
N VAL A 41 3.49 -29.09 35.28
CA VAL A 41 3.22 -29.87 34.06
C VAL A 41 4.48 -30.50 33.51
N GLY A 42 4.32 -31.58 32.74
CA GLY A 42 5.42 -32.17 31.99
C GLY A 42 5.71 -31.35 30.75
N TRP A 43 6.96 -30.93 30.59
CA TRP A 43 7.41 -30.09 29.48
C TRP A 43 8.11 -30.93 28.42
N CYS A 44 7.97 -30.56 27.16
CA CYS A 44 8.75 -31.11 26.06
C CYS A 44 8.87 -30.11 24.90
N MET A 45 9.88 -30.30 24.05
CA MET A 45 10.00 -29.57 22.79
C MET A 45 9.23 -30.32 21.71
N LEU A 46 8.44 -29.64 20.85
CA LEU A 46 7.83 -30.32 19.71
C LEU A 46 8.91 -30.86 18.75
N PRO A 47 8.70 -32.02 18.09
CA PRO A 47 9.57 -32.48 17.03
C PRO A 47 9.72 -31.42 15.93
N GLY A 48 10.95 -31.22 15.45
CA GLY A 48 11.27 -30.21 14.43
C GLY A 48 11.47 -28.79 14.96
N ALA A 49 11.11 -28.50 16.22
CA ALA A 49 11.37 -27.20 16.83
C ALA A 49 12.87 -27.00 17.16
N THR A 50 13.31 -25.75 17.07
CA THR A 50 14.69 -25.31 17.25
C THR A 50 14.94 -24.76 18.66
N GLY A 51 16.21 -24.76 19.07
CA GLY A 51 16.64 -24.31 20.40
C GLY A 51 16.72 -25.44 21.43
N VAL A 52 16.84 -25.08 22.71
CA VAL A 52 17.02 -26.02 23.81
C VAL A 52 16.07 -25.68 24.95
N LEU A 53 15.27 -26.65 25.38
CA LEU A 53 14.44 -26.55 26.57
C LEU A 53 15.10 -27.26 27.75
N ALA A 54 15.17 -26.61 28.90
CA ALA A 54 15.65 -27.17 30.15
C ALA A 54 14.59 -27.08 31.25
N VAL A 55 14.48 -28.12 32.06
CA VAL A 55 13.56 -28.21 33.21
C VAL A 55 14.37 -28.68 34.41
N ALA A 56 14.33 -27.91 35.51
CA ALA A 56 15.11 -28.19 36.73
C ALA A 56 16.61 -28.46 36.44
N GLY A 57 17.21 -27.71 35.50
CA GLY A 57 18.62 -27.82 35.14
C GLY A 57 18.99 -28.98 34.20
N SER A 58 18.03 -29.83 33.81
CA SER A 58 18.25 -30.91 32.85
C SER A 58 17.57 -30.62 31.52
N ARG A 59 18.14 -31.10 30.40
CA ARG A 59 17.52 -30.96 29.08
C ARG A 59 16.17 -31.70 29.05
N ALA A 60 15.12 -31.01 28.63
CA ALA A 60 13.80 -31.61 28.45
C ALA A 60 13.79 -32.53 27.21
N PRO A 61 12.99 -33.60 27.21
CA PRO A 61 12.84 -34.48 26.07
C PRO A 61 12.04 -33.83 24.92
N THR A 62 12.11 -34.46 23.75
CA THR A 62 11.22 -34.17 22.61
C THR A 62 9.88 -34.89 22.80
N CYS A 63 8.77 -34.24 22.46
CA CYS A 63 7.44 -34.85 22.58
C CYS A 63 7.34 -36.12 21.70
N PRO A 64 6.57 -37.15 22.09
CA PRO A 64 5.59 -37.17 23.19
C PRO A 64 6.18 -37.47 24.57
N ALA A 65 7.48 -37.76 24.67
CA ALA A 65 8.13 -37.91 25.97
C ALA A 65 8.17 -36.55 26.69
N ARG A 66 7.96 -36.54 28.01
CA ARG A 66 7.85 -35.32 28.83
C ARG A 66 8.80 -35.35 30.02
N SER A 67 9.22 -34.17 30.47
CA SER A 67 9.94 -34.01 31.72
C SER A 67 9.08 -34.43 32.92
N ALA A 68 9.71 -34.60 34.08
CA ALA A 68 8.98 -34.60 35.35
C ALA A 68 8.18 -33.28 35.51
N PRO A 69 7.00 -33.30 36.17
CA PRO A 69 6.17 -32.11 36.32
C PRO A 69 6.85 -30.96 37.06
N ALA A 70 6.97 -29.81 36.40
CA ALA A 70 7.59 -28.60 36.94
C ALA A 70 6.72 -27.37 36.67
N ALA A 71 6.83 -26.37 37.55
CA ALA A 71 6.13 -25.09 37.38
C ALA A 71 6.84 -24.17 36.37
N THR A 72 8.14 -24.40 36.13
CA THR A 72 8.96 -23.57 35.26
C THR A 72 9.82 -24.41 34.32
N ALA A 73 10.13 -23.83 33.17
CA ALA A 73 11.11 -24.33 32.21
C ALA A 73 11.91 -23.14 31.63
N THR A 74 13.10 -23.40 31.10
CA THR A 74 13.94 -22.39 30.45
C THR A 74 14.18 -22.78 29.01
N TYR A 75 13.69 -21.96 28.09
CA TYR A 75 14.02 -22.06 26.67
C TYR A 75 15.28 -21.26 26.37
N THR A 76 16.15 -21.78 25.51
CA THR A 76 17.34 -21.09 24.97
C THR A 76 17.27 -21.11 23.45
N ALA A 77 17.25 -19.92 22.84
CA ALA A 77 17.23 -19.76 21.39
C ALA A 77 18.58 -20.18 20.76
N PRO A 78 18.58 -20.62 19.48
CA PRO A 78 19.81 -20.78 18.71
C PRO A 78 20.64 -19.49 18.70
N ALA A 79 21.96 -19.61 18.82
CA ALA A 79 22.86 -18.44 18.79
C ALA A 79 23.11 -17.88 17.38
N THR A 80 22.84 -18.68 16.34
CA THR A 80 23.06 -18.37 14.92
C THR A 80 21.94 -18.99 14.07
N GLY A 81 21.79 -18.53 12.83
CA GLY A 81 20.81 -19.08 11.88
C GLY A 81 19.39 -18.53 12.03
N ILE A 82 19.21 -17.49 12.87
CA ILE A 82 17.93 -16.78 13.00
C ILE A 82 17.95 -15.57 12.06
N GLU A 83 17.61 -15.80 10.79
CA GLU A 83 17.52 -14.77 9.75
C GLU A 83 16.06 -14.38 9.52
N ALA A 84 15.77 -13.10 9.27
CA ALA A 84 14.41 -12.66 8.99
C ALA A 84 13.98 -13.10 7.59
N LEU A 85 12.84 -13.78 7.47
CA LEU A 85 12.28 -14.15 6.16
C LEU A 85 11.63 -12.96 5.46
N THR A 86 10.91 -12.14 6.21
CA THR A 86 10.22 -10.95 5.72
C THR A 86 10.44 -9.81 6.68
N ASN A 87 10.80 -8.63 6.16
CA ASN A 87 10.98 -7.45 6.99
C ASN A 87 10.51 -6.19 6.27
N VAL A 88 9.94 -5.27 7.05
CA VAL A 88 9.48 -3.95 6.59
C VAL A 88 9.77 -2.94 7.71
N GLY A 89 10.31 -1.78 7.35
CA GLY A 89 10.67 -0.75 8.34
C GLY A 89 11.67 -1.23 9.40
N GLY A 90 12.44 -2.28 9.12
CA GLY A 90 13.41 -2.84 10.07
C GLY A 90 12.76 -3.71 11.15
N CYS A 91 11.52 -4.14 10.93
CA CYS A 91 10.80 -5.09 11.76
C CYS A 91 10.46 -6.33 10.95
N THR A 92 10.54 -7.52 11.57
CA THR A 92 9.96 -8.72 10.94
C THR A 92 8.46 -8.50 10.76
N VAL A 93 7.86 -8.89 9.65
CA VAL A 93 6.41 -8.65 9.45
C VAL A 93 5.58 -9.53 10.40
N LEU A 94 5.93 -10.80 10.49
CA LEU A 94 5.46 -11.80 11.46
C LEU A 94 6.58 -12.79 11.76
N PRO A 95 6.49 -13.62 12.82
CA PRO A 95 7.53 -14.62 13.09
C PRO A 95 7.75 -15.56 11.89
N ASN A 96 8.98 -16.06 11.73
CA ASN A 96 9.36 -16.89 10.57
C ASN A 96 8.54 -18.17 10.42
N ASP A 97 8.07 -18.75 11.52
CA ASP A 97 7.22 -19.94 11.54
C ASP A 97 5.71 -19.60 11.57
N SER A 98 5.36 -18.38 11.18
CA SER A 98 3.99 -18.06 10.81
C SER A 98 3.55 -18.88 9.60
N ILE A 99 2.27 -19.22 9.54
CA ILE A 99 1.62 -19.90 8.41
C ILE A 99 1.90 -19.20 7.07
N TYR A 100 1.95 -17.87 7.08
CA TYR A 100 2.19 -17.06 5.88
C TYR A 100 3.63 -17.17 5.38
N ASN A 101 4.60 -17.40 6.28
CA ASN A 101 6.02 -17.58 5.96
C ASN A 101 6.42 -19.06 5.81
N THR A 102 5.45 -19.98 5.88
CA THR A 102 5.70 -21.43 5.82
C THR A 102 5.46 -21.95 4.42
N ARG A 103 6.42 -22.77 3.94
CA ARG A 103 6.33 -23.46 2.66
C ARG A 103 5.16 -24.46 2.63
N ILE A 104 4.56 -24.64 1.45
CA ILE A 104 3.39 -25.50 1.21
C ILE A 104 3.58 -26.46 0.03
N ASP A 105 4.73 -26.44 -0.62
CA ASP A 105 4.99 -27.22 -1.83
C ASP A 105 4.92 -28.74 -1.61
N ASN A 106 5.14 -29.20 -0.36
CA ASN A 106 5.03 -30.61 0.02
C ASN A 106 3.73 -30.96 0.76
N LEU A 107 2.82 -30.00 0.97
CA LEU A 107 1.51 -30.31 1.55
C LEU A 107 0.69 -31.19 0.60
N PRO A 108 -0.18 -32.07 1.11
CA PRO A 108 -1.15 -32.74 0.27
C PRO A 108 -2.14 -31.73 -0.32
N ILE A 109 -2.67 -32.07 -1.49
CA ILE A 109 -3.79 -31.36 -2.12
C ILE A 109 -5.03 -31.54 -1.23
N ASP A 110 -5.80 -30.48 -1.04
CA ASP A 110 -7.07 -30.55 -0.30
C ASP A 110 -8.02 -31.53 -1.02
N PRO A 111 -8.70 -32.45 -0.31
CA PRO A 111 -9.67 -33.36 -0.91
C PRO A 111 -10.77 -32.68 -1.74
N HIS A 112 -11.08 -31.42 -1.46
CA HIS A 112 -12.08 -30.62 -2.20
C HIS A 112 -11.47 -29.77 -3.32
N SER A 113 -10.15 -29.80 -3.53
CA SER A 113 -9.48 -28.98 -4.54
C SER A 113 -10.11 -29.15 -5.92
N ASP A 114 -10.36 -30.38 -6.38
CA ASP A 114 -10.99 -30.63 -7.69
C ASP A 114 -12.39 -29.99 -7.80
N LEU A 115 -13.17 -30.03 -6.72
CA LEU A 115 -14.49 -29.42 -6.66
C LEU A 115 -14.36 -27.89 -6.75
N TRP A 116 -13.57 -27.28 -5.89
CA TRP A 116 -13.44 -25.82 -5.82
C TRP A 116 -12.76 -25.23 -7.06
N MET A 117 -11.75 -25.91 -7.61
CA MET A 117 -11.08 -25.55 -8.84
C MET A 117 -11.98 -25.70 -10.08
N SER A 118 -13.08 -26.46 -10.00
CA SER A 118 -14.09 -26.54 -11.05
C SER A 118 -15.12 -25.41 -11.02
N SER A 119 -15.12 -24.59 -9.96
CA SER A 119 -16.09 -23.49 -9.79
C SER A 119 -16.01 -22.46 -10.92
N GLY A 120 -17.08 -21.68 -11.07
CA GLY A 120 -17.17 -20.63 -12.08
C GLY A 120 -16.20 -19.46 -11.88
N ALA A 121 -15.49 -19.37 -10.74
CA ALA A 121 -14.35 -18.48 -10.57
C ALA A 121 -13.26 -18.88 -11.57
N TYR A 122 -12.85 -20.15 -11.54
CA TYR A 122 -11.63 -20.61 -12.20
C TYR A 122 -11.85 -21.24 -13.59
N THR A 123 -13.10 -21.50 -13.97
CA THR A 123 -13.44 -22.16 -15.25
C THR A 123 -14.38 -21.36 -16.14
N GLY A 124 -15.04 -20.34 -15.60
CA GLY A 124 -16.01 -19.54 -16.33
C GLY A 124 -15.34 -18.72 -17.43
N SER A 125 -15.92 -18.68 -18.63
CA SER A 125 -15.59 -17.69 -19.66
C SER A 125 -16.54 -16.51 -19.54
N GLY A 126 -16.02 -15.30 -19.37
CA GLY A 126 -16.83 -14.08 -19.39
C GLY A 126 -16.19 -12.93 -18.62
N THR A 127 -16.69 -11.73 -18.88
CA THR A 127 -16.28 -10.50 -18.19
C THR A 127 -17.25 -10.24 -17.04
N THR A 128 -16.77 -10.03 -15.82
CA THR A 128 -17.63 -9.41 -14.78
C THR A 128 -17.81 -7.95 -15.13
N GLY A 129 -19.06 -7.53 -15.34
CA GLY A 129 -19.40 -6.13 -15.50
C GLY A 129 -19.69 -5.50 -14.14
N GLN A 130 -18.73 -4.74 -13.61
CA GLN A 130 -19.03 -3.59 -12.77
C GLN A 130 -18.07 -2.45 -13.12
N MET A 131 -18.62 -1.24 -13.10
CA MET A 131 -17.98 0.03 -13.46
C MET A 131 -16.59 0.15 -12.81
N TYR A 132 -15.67 0.84 -13.49
CA TYR A 132 -14.33 1.30 -13.04
C TYR A 132 -13.11 0.56 -13.59
N LEU A 133 -13.15 -0.75 -13.84
CA LEU A 133 -11.90 -1.51 -14.04
C LEU A 133 -11.74 -2.20 -15.41
N GLY A 134 -12.65 -1.96 -16.34
CA GLY A 134 -12.67 -2.67 -17.62
C GLY A 134 -13.04 -4.15 -17.47
N PRO A 135 -13.12 -4.90 -18.59
CA PRO A 135 -13.46 -6.32 -18.57
C PRO A 135 -12.30 -7.16 -18.04
N PHE A 136 -12.36 -7.63 -16.79
CA PHE A 136 -11.49 -8.73 -16.35
C PHE A 136 -12.04 -10.06 -16.85
N ASN A 137 -11.16 -10.85 -17.46
CA ASN A 137 -11.47 -12.24 -17.76
C ASN A 137 -11.52 -12.99 -16.44
N LYS A 138 -12.67 -13.60 -16.12
CA LYS A 138 -12.70 -14.68 -15.12
C LYS A 138 -11.71 -15.76 -15.56
N ASN A 139 -11.15 -16.53 -14.62
CA ASN A 139 -10.27 -17.71 -14.82
C ASN A 139 -8.76 -17.45 -14.99
N VAL A 140 -8.29 -16.21 -14.86
CA VAL A 140 -6.86 -15.89 -14.95
C VAL A 140 -6.42 -14.94 -13.85
N LEU A 141 -5.16 -15.09 -13.42
CA LEU A 141 -4.53 -14.24 -12.41
C LEU A 141 -4.18 -12.86 -12.98
N PHE A 142 -4.52 -11.81 -12.24
CA PHE A 142 -4.14 -10.44 -12.50
C PHE A 142 -3.38 -9.83 -11.31
N TRP A 143 -2.39 -9.00 -11.60
CA TRP A 143 -1.66 -8.22 -10.59
C TRP A 143 -2.15 -6.78 -10.58
N THR A 144 -2.37 -6.23 -9.38
CA THR A 144 -2.77 -4.85 -9.16
C THR A 144 -2.03 -4.25 -7.96
N THR A 145 -1.96 -2.92 -7.93
CA THR A 145 -1.57 -2.12 -6.76
C THR A 145 -2.53 -2.34 -5.60
N SER A 146 -2.08 -2.03 -4.38
CA SER A 146 -2.87 -2.06 -3.13
C SER A 146 -2.50 -0.88 -2.24
N TRP A 147 -2.35 -1.08 -0.93
CA TRP A 147 -1.78 -0.09 -0.02
C TRP A 147 -0.24 -0.09 -0.05
N ASP A 148 0.34 1.03 0.36
CA ASP A 148 1.73 1.12 0.80
C ASP A 148 1.81 1.16 2.34
N VAL A 149 2.97 0.77 2.88
CA VAL A 149 3.24 0.86 4.32
C VAL A 149 3.79 2.23 4.71
N ASN A 150 3.20 2.81 5.75
CA ASN A 150 3.73 3.97 6.45
C ASN A 150 4.75 3.52 7.51
N ILE A 151 6.03 3.86 7.32
CA ILE A 151 7.06 3.65 8.34
C ILE A 151 7.05 4.83 9.29
N ILE A 152 6.63 4.60 10.53
CA ILE A 152 6.46 5.63 11.56
C ILE A 152 7.37 5.37 12.77
N ASP A 153 7.43 6.33 13.68
CA ASP A 153 8.18 6.24 14.94
C ASP A 153 7.30 6.65 16.14
N ASN A 154 7.89 6.72 17.34
CA ASN A 154 7.16 7.14 18.53
C ASN A 154 6.76 8.64 18.56
N SER A 155 7.22 9.45 17.59
CA SER A 155 6.82 10.85 17.48
C SER A 155 5.41 11.02 16.91
N VAL A 156 4.92 10.03 16.14
CA VAL A 156 3.53 10.02 15.66
C VAL A 156 2.58 9.81 16.84
N PRO A 157 1.68 10.78 17.15
CA PRO A 157 0.81 10.65 18.31
C PRO A 157 -0.18 9.49 18.16
N ALA A 158 -0.29 8.67 19.20
CA ALA A 158 -1.33 7.65 19.27
C ALA A 158 -2.68 8.30 19.58
N ARG A 159 -3.73 7.89 18.85
CA ARG A 159 -5.11 8.37 19.04
C ARG A 159 -6.05 7.19 19.18
N THR A 160 -7.03 7.33 20.05
CA THR A 160 -8.11 6.35 20.17
C THR A 160 -8.92 6.32 18.88
N GLN A 161 -9.19 5.10 18.40
CA GLN A 161 -10.05 4.86 17.24
C GLN A 161 -11.36 4.19 17.69
N ASN A 162 -12.42 4.44 16.92
CA ASN A 162 -13.74 3.84 17.10
C ASN A 162 -14.18 3.17 15.81
N PHE A 163 -14.38 1.86 15.86
CA PHE A 163 -14.68 1.01 14.72
C PHE A 163 -16.13 0.52 14.71
N HIS A 164 -16.65 0.28 13.50
CA HIS A 164 -17.99 -0.26 13.29
C HIS A 164 -18.04 -1.78 13.43
N TYR A 165 -17.12 -2.49 12.76
CA TYR A 165 -17.04 -3.94 12.72
C TYR A 165 -16.14 -4.51 13.83
N SER A 166 -14.92 -3.98 13.98
CA SER A 166 -13.90 -4.50 14.91
C SER A 166 -13.96 -3.84 16.29
N ARG A 167 -15.10 -3.95 16.99
CA ARG A 167 -15.39 -3.19 18.22
C ARG A 167 -14.50 -3.59 19.40
N LEU A 168 -13.89 -4.76 19.38
CA LEU A 168 -12.93 -5.18 20.42
C LEU A 168 -11.67 -4.31 20.44
N TYR A 169 -11.39 -3.60 19.34
CA TYR A 169 -10.27 -2.66 19.23
C TYR A 169 -10.67 -1.21 19.52
N ASN A 170 -11.93 -0.94 19.87
CA ASN A 170 -12.33 0.40 20.30
C ASN A 170 -11.64 0.78 21.61
N ASN A 171 -11.29 2.06 21.76
CA ASN A 171 -10.53 2.58 22.90
C ASN A 171 -9.06 2.12 22.97
N ILE A 172 -8.58 1.36 21.98
CA ILE A 172 -7.16 1.06 21.82
C ILE A 172 -6.51 2.19 21.00
N PRO A 173 -5.36 2.74 21.44
CA PRO A 173 -4.66 3.77 20.67
C PRO A 173 -4.01 3.23 19.40
N PHE A 174 -4.22 3.91 18.28
CA PHE A 174 -3.55 3.67 16.99
C PHE A 174 -2.64 4.85 16.65
N GLN A 175 -1.46 4.58 16.13
CA GLN A 175 -0.62 5.60 15.52
C GLN A 175 -0.93 5.67 14.03
N VAL A 176 -1.71 6.67 13.64
CA VAL A 176 -2.05 6.93 12.23
C VAL A 176 -1.24 8.14 11.78
N PRO A 177 -0.43 8.03 10.72
CA PRO A 177 0.37 9.15 10.22
C PRO A 177 -0.53 10.30 9.76
N PRO A 178 -0.13 11.56 9.99
CA PRO A 178 -0.92 12.71 9.56
C PRO A 178 -0.88 12.90 8.04
N ALA A 179 -1.95 13.47 7.49
CA ALA A 179 -1.92 14.08 6.16
C ALA A 179 -0.92 15.27 6.14
N PRO A 180 -0.36 15.63 4.98
CA PRO A 180 -0.61 15.08 3.64
C PRO A 180 0.31 13.93 3.22
N LYS A 181 1.38 13.63 3.98
CA LYS A 181 2.38 12.58 3.63
C LYS A 181 1.95 11.15 3.94
N ARG A 182 0.76 10.96 4.53
CA ARG A 182 0.19 9.63 4.82
C ARG A 182 -0.11 8.88 3.52
N LYS A 183 0.35 7.64 3.45
CA LYS A 183 0.02 6.68 2.40
C LYS A 183 -1.29 5.96 2.74
N ARG A 184 -2.14 5.76 1.74
CA ARG A 184 -3.49 5.18 1.84
C ARG A 184 -3.80 4.46 0.52
N GLU A 185 -4.56 3.38 0.58
CA GLU A 185 -4.90 2.58 -0.61
C GLU A 185 -5.75 3.33 -1.63
N SER A 186 -6.81 4.05 -1.28
CA SER A 186 -7.55 4.79 -2.29
C SER A 186 -8.32 5.98 -1.71
N GLY A 187 -9.00 6.68 -2.61
CA GLY A 187 -10.02 7.68 -2.32
C GLY A 187 -9.46 9.02 -1.88
N SER A 188 -10.30 10.04 -2.03
CA SER A 188 -9.96 11.41 -1.61
C SER A 188 -9.67 11.48 -0.12
N LEU A 189 -8.57 12.15 0.27
CA LEU A 189 -8.23 12.41 1.67
C LEU A 189 -9.28 13.24 2.44
N GLY A 190 -10.29 13.80 1.77
CA GLY A 190 -11.23 14.77 2.33
C GLY A 190 -12.71 14.39 2.30
N THR A 191 -13.11 13.24 1.77
CA THR A 191 -14.54 12.88 1.62
C THR A 191 -14.90 11.49 2.14
N PHE A 192 -16.18 11.32 2.47
CA PHE A 192 -16.77 10.01 2.75
C PHE A 192 -16.96 9.23 1.46
N GLY A 193 -16.68 7.91 1.51
CA GLY A 193 -17.74 6.97 1.18
C GLY A 193 -17.39 5.49 0.97
N SER A 194 -17.63 4.88 -0.20
CA SER A 194 -17.64 3.44 -0.44
C SER A 194 -16.36 2.81 -1.00
N ASN A 195 -15.33 3.57 -1.37
CA ASN A 195 -14.05 3.01 -1.81
C ASN A 195 -13.21 2.51 -0.64
N ASP A 196 -12.32 1.55 -0.89
CA ASP A 196 -11.49 0.96 0.16
C ASP A 196 -10.34 1.88 0.55
N HIS A 197 -10.37 2.32 1.80
CA HIS A 197 -9.45 3.33 2.33
C HIS A 197 -8.50 2.73 3.36
N HIS A 198 -7.77 1.68 2.97
CA HIS A 198 -6.84 1.02 3.87
C HIS A 198 -5.65 1.90 4.23
N ILE A 199 -5.24 1.86 5.50
CA ILE A 199 -3.96 2.42 5.98
C ILE A 199 -3.23 1.32 6.73
N VAL A 200 -1.99 1.09 6.34
CA VAL A 200 -1.07 0.17 7.01
C VAL A 200 0.12 0.98 7.52
N SER A 201 0.45 0.82 8.81
CA SER A 201 1.58 1.49 9.45
C SER A 201 2.37 0.54 10.33
N VAL A 202 3.69 0.71 10.37
CA VAL A 202 4.58 0.03 11.32
C VAL A 202 5.44 1.04 12.04
N ASN A 203 5.47 0.95 13.37
CA ASN A 203 6.41 1.72 14.18
C ASN A 203 7.75 1.00 14.23
N HIS A 204 8.77 1.55 13.58
CA HIS A 204 10.08 0.90 13.45
C HIS A 204 10.85 0.76 14.78
N GLU A 205 10.46 1.51 15.81
CA GLU A 205 11.09 1.48 17.14
C GLU A 205 10.47 0.41 18.04
N THR A 206 9.19 0.10 17.86
CA THR A 206 8.44 -0.86 18.70
C THR A 206 8.06 -2.15 17.97
N CYS A 207 8.15 -2.16 16.63
CA CYS A 207 7.66 -3.22 15.76
C CYS A 207 6.18 -3.57 15.97
N GLN A 208 5.39 -2.54 16.27
CA GLN A 208 3.93 -2.59 16.35
C GLN A 208 3.32 -2.18 15.00
N TRP A 209 2.36 -2.98 14.53
CA TRP A 209 1.58 -2.75 13.33
C TRP A 209 0.22 -2.14 13.65
N TYR A 210 -0.27 -1.30 12.75
CA TYR A 210 -1.58 -0.65 12.81
C TYR A 210 -2.20 -0.71 11.41
N GLU A 211 -3.37 -1.33 11.31
CA GLU A 211 -4.15 -1.44 10.10
C GLU A 211 -5.54 -0.83 10.33
N THR A 212 -6.04 -0.04 9.39
CA THR A 212 -7.44 0.43 9.39
C THR A 212 -8.08 0.23 8.03
N TYR A 213 -9.37 -0.09 8.01
CA TYR A 213 -10.21 -0.19 6.81
C TYR A 213 -11.26 0.92 6.85
N GLN A 214 -11.50 1.57 5.71
CA GLN A 214 -12.43 2.72 5.60
C GLN A 214 -12.06 3.85 6.58
N ASP A 215 -10.78 4.28 6.60
CA ASP A 215 -10.34 5.38 7.45
C ASP A 215 -11.09 6.69 7.12
N ASN A 216 -11.56 7.37 8.17
CA ASN A 216 -12.32 8.61 8.10
C ASN A 216 -11.51 9.78 8.71
N PRO A 217 -11.14 10.78 7.90
CA PRO A 217 -10.31 11.91 8.34
C PRO A 217 -11.06 12.89 9.26
N HIS A 218 -12.39 12.85 9.34
CA HIS A 218 -13.17 13.68 10.25
C HIS A 218 -13.19 13.08 11.66
N LEU A 219 -12.04 13.21 12.32
CA LEU A 219 -11.83 12.82 13.70
C LEU A 219 -12.67 13.71 14.62
N CYS A 220 -13.85 13.23 15.03
CA CYS A 220 -14.62 13.79 16.13
C CYS A 220 -14.57 12.81 17.31
N ASP A 221 -14.55 13.32 18.55
CA ASP A 221 -14.27 12.52 19.76
C ASP A 221 -15.25 11.36 20.03
N ASN A 222 -16.36 11.23 19.27
CA ASN A 222 -17.34 10.15 19.38
C ASN A 222 -17.82 9.59 18.02
N CYS A 223 -17.14 9.92 16.92
CA CYS A 223 -17.49 9.43 15.60
C CYS A 223 -16.85 8.06 15.33
N ILE A 224 -17.43 7.27 14.42
CA ILE A 224 -16.72 6.15 13.80
C ILE A 224 -15.57 6.75 12.98
N THR A 225 -14.35 6.41 13.39
CA THR A 225 -13.11 6.94 12.80
C THR A 225 -12.56 6.02 11.70
N ALA A 226 -12.92 4.74 11.71
CA ALA A 226 -12.77 3.84 10.56
C ALA A 226 -13.81 2.71 10.65
N SER A 227 -14.10 1.97 9.58
CA SER A 227 -15.05 0.85 9.69
C SER A 227 -14.47 -0.33 10.48
N SER A 228 -13.18 -0.63 10.28
CA SER A 228 -12.45 -1.63 11.06
C SER A 228 -11.02 -1.18 11.36
N GLY A 229 -10.39 -1.83 12.33
CA GLY A 229 -8.97 -1.71 12.59
C GLY A 229 -8.42 -2.89 13.37
N TRP A 230 -7.14 -3.14 13.16
CA TRP A 230 -6.38 -4.18 13.84
C TRP A 230 -4.99 -3.67 14.18
N THR A 231 -4.53 -3.95 15.40
CA THR A 231 -3.15 -3.70 15.81
C THR A 231 -2.54 -4.96 16.40
N TYR A 232 -1.29 -5.24 16.03
CA TYR A 232 -0.55 -6.43 16.45
C TYR A 232 0.95 -6.18 16.47
N SER A 233 1.67 -6.92 17.31
CA SER A 233 3.14 -6.90 17.31
C SER A 233 3.67 -7.85 16.25
N SER A 234 4.80 -7.49 15.63
CA SER A 234 5.60 -8.34 14.74
C SER A 234 6.00 -9.70 15.34
N ALA A 235 5.95 -9.82 16.66
CA ALA A 235 6.26 -11.03 17.42
C ALA A 235 5.02 -11.86 17.80
N SER A 236 3.82 -11.37 17.52
CA SER A 236 2.58 -12.01 17.99
C SER A 236 2.15 -13.10 17.03
N TYR A 237 1.79 -14.26 17.59
CA TYR A 237 1.04 -15.29 16.87
C TYR A 237 -0.47 -15.17 17.03
N ALA A 238 -0.94 -14.33 17.96
CA ALA A 238 -2.35 -14.24 18.30
C ALA A 238 -3.16 -13.70 17.12
N GLN A 239 -4.15 -14.47 16.69
CA GLN A 239 -5.16 -14.00 15.76
C GLN A 239 -6.28 -13.25 16.51
N PRO A 240 -6.97 -12.31 15.84
CA PRO A 240 -8.12 -11.61 16.41
C PRO A 240 -9.20 -12.59 16.91
N PRO A 241 -9.88 -12.28 18.03
CA PRO A 241 -10.93 -13.16 18.55
C PRO A 241 -12.10 -13.30 17.56
N ALA A 242 -12.52 -14.54 17.28
CA ALA A 242 -13.67 -14.83 16.43
C ALA A 242 -15.00 -14.21 16.93
N THR A 243 -15.07 -13.78 18.19
CA THR A 243 -16.27 -13.18 18.82
C THR A 243 -16.64 -11.80 18.27
N ASP A 244 -15.78 -11.14 17.49
CA ASP A 244 -16.10 -9.89 16.78
C ASP A 244 -16.64 -10.15 15.35
N GLY A 245 -17.09 -11.37 15.08
CA GLY A 245 -17.53 -11.81 13.74
C GLY A 245 -16.39 -12.21 12.80
N GLY A 246 -15.13 -12.19 13.29
CA GLY A 246 -13.96 -12.57 12.50
C GLY A 246 -13.49 -11.52 11.50
N PHE A 247 -14.05 -10.30 11.57
CA PHE A 247 -13.71 -9.22 10.65
C PHE A 247 -12.60 -8.33 11.21
N THR A 248 -11.52 -8.19 10.44
CA THR A 248 -10.43 -7.25 10.71
C THR A 248 -10.51 -6.12 9.69
N THR A 249 -9.37 -5.63 9.24
CA THR A 249 -9.18 -4.81 8.05
C THR A 249 -9.35 -5.59 6.74
N ASP A 250 -9.27 -6.92 6.75
CA ASP A 250 -9.50 -7.77 5.58
C ASP A 250 -10.79 -8.58 5.74
N ALA A 251 -11.50 -8.88 4.66
CA ALA A 251 -12.78 -9.58 4.73
C ALA A 251 -12.68 -11.02 5.28
N ALA A 252 -11.57 -11.71 5.04
CA ALA A 252 -11.27 -13.01 5.61
C ALA A 252 -10.74 -12.93 7.04
N GLY A 253 -10.55 -11.73 7.59
CA GLY A 253 -9.92 -11.52 8.89
C GLY A 253 -8.40 -11.74 8.88
N LEU A 254 -7.77 -11.69 7.69
CA LEU A 254 -6.33 -11.88 7.51
C LEU A 254 -5.56 -10.56 7.68
N PRO A 255 -4.25 -10.61 7.94
CA PRO A 255 -3.44 -9.40 8.00
C PRO A 255 -3.07 -8.95 6.59
N LEU A 256 -3.01 -7.63 6.38
CA LEU A 256 -2.78 -7.05 5.07
C LEU A 256 -1.31 -7.19 4.62
N GLU A 257 -0.37 -6.66 5.40
CA GLU A 257 1.05 -6.62 5.02
C GLU A 257 1.77 -7.99 4.93
N PRO A 258 1.49 -8.99 5.79
CA PRO A 258 2.10 -10.31 5.66
C PRO A 258 1.78 -11.04 4.35
N LEU A 259 0.72 -10.63 3.66
CA LEU A 259 0.29 -11.21 2.38
C LEU A 259 0.55 -10.29 1.18
N THR A 260 1.22 -9.15 1.39
CA THR A 260 1.49 -8.17 0.33
C THR A 260 2.82 -8.45 -0.37
N LEU A 261 2.81 -8.59 -1.70
CA LEU A 261 4.03 -8.70 -2.50
C LEU A 261 4.76 -7.36 -2.54
N ARG A 262 6.06 -7.34 -2.29
CA ARG A 262 6.90 -6.12 -2.29
C ARG A 262 8.01 -6.19 -3.32
N ALA A 263 8.40 -5.03 -3.83
CA ALA A 263 9.53 -4.91 -4.77
C ALA A 263 10.85 -5.39 -4.14
N GLY A 264 11.03 -5.10 -2.86
CA GLY A 264 12.21 -5.51 -2.09
C GLY A 264 12.41 -7.03 -2.05
N ASP A 265 11.31 -7.79 -1.95
CA ASP A 265 11.38 -9.26 -1.92
C ASP A 265 11.86 -9.81 -3.28
N ILE A 266 11.35 -9.27 -4.39
CA ILE A 266 11.79 -9.66 -5.74
C ILE A 266 13.26 -9.29 -5.99
N ARG A 267 13.69 -8.10 -5.59
CA ARG A 267 15.10 -7.67 -5.72
C ARG A 267 16.05 -8.50 -4.87
N SER A 268 15.59 -9.02 -3.73
CA SER A 268 16.41 -9.88 -2.87
C SER A 268 16.77 -11.21 -3.52
N GLY A 269 16.00 -11.64 -4.54
CA GLY A 269 16.19 -12.89 -5.26
C GLY A 269 15.22 -14.00 -4.86
N GLU A 270 14.49 -13.85 -3.75
CA GLU A 270 13.56 -14.85 -3.23
C GLU A 270 12.44 -14.19 -2.44
N ILE A 271 11.22 -14.73 -2.52
CA ILE A 271 10.08 -14.28 -1.72
C ILE A 271 9.74 -15.42 -0.75
N HIS A 272 9.65 -15.10 0.54
CA HIS A 272 9.51 -16.08 1.61
C HIS A 272 8.13 -16.12 2.28
N HIS A 273 7.10 -15.62 1.60
CA HIS A 273 5.75 -15.54 2.16
C HIS A 273 4.65 -15.77 1.12
N ALA A 274 3.46 -16.09 1.62
CA ALA A 274 2.24 -16.22 0.83
C ALA A 274 1.78 -14.85 0.33
N MET A 275 0.98 -14.85 -0.73
CA MET A 275 0.42 -13.64 -1.30
C MET A 275 -1.10 -13.59 -1.09
N ARG A 276 -1.67 -12.41 -1.11
CA ARG A 276 -3.10 -12.19 -1.00
C ARG A 276 -3.78 -12.42 -2.35
N LEU A 277 -4.92 -13.10 -2.34
CA LEU A 277 -5.78 -13.29 -3.51
C LEU A 277 -7.20 -12.80 -3.21
N THR A 278 -7.78 -12.05 -4.12
CA THR A 278 -9.22 -11.75 -4.11
C THR A 278 -9.89 -12.44 -5.29
N ILE A 279 -11.13 -12.90 -5.10
CA ILE A 279 -11.94 -13.50 -6.16
C ILE A 279 -13.37 -12.97 -6.11
N SER A 280 -14.12 -13.06 -7.21
CA SER A 280 -15.49 -12.52 -7.25
C SER A 280 -16.40 -13.18 -6.20
N GLY A 281 -17.11 -12.37 -5.39
CA GLY A 281 -17.83 -12.84 -4.20
C GLY A 281 -18.92 -13.89 -4.43
N GLY A 282 -19.51 -13.95 -5.63
CA GLY A 282 -20.43 -15.03 -6.02
C GLY A 282 -19.78 -16.41 -6.13
N TYR A 283 -18.45 -16.45 -6.07
CA TYR A 283 -17.62 -17.66 -6.11
C TYR A 283 -16.84 -17.86 -4.81
N ILE A 284 -17.28 -17.26 -3.71
CA ILE A 284 -16.76 -17.52 -2.36
C ILE A 284 -17.89 -18.14 -1.55
N GLN A 285 -17.62 -19.19 -0.77
CA GLN A 285 -18.67 -19.79 0.06
C GLN A 285 -19.25 -18.77 1.05
N GLN A 286 -20.57 -18.79 1.17
CA GLN A 286 -21.26 -18.05 2.22
C GLN A 286 -21.04 -18.66 3.60
N GLY A 287 -21.31 -17.85 4.63
CA GLY A 287 -21.12 -18.26 6.01
C GLY A 287 -22.04 -19.41 6.43
N THR A 288 -21.57 -20.20 7.41
CA THR A 288 -22.37 -21.29 8.01
C THR A 288 -23.72 -20.76 8.50
N GLY A 289 -24.82 -21.37 8.07
CA GLY A 289 -26.17 -20.96 8.47
C GLY A 289 -26.81 -19.84 7.64
N GLN A 290 -26.14 -19.32 6.60
CA GLN A 290 -26.69 -18.33 5.66
C GLN A 290 -27.47 -18.97 4.49
N GLY A 291 -28.05 -20.15 4.68
CA GLY A 291 -28.83 -20.86 3.65
C GLY A 291 -28.07 -21.91 2.84
N CYS A 292 -26.80 -22.20 3.18
CA CYS A 292 -26.02 -23.33 2.66
C CYS A 292 -25.54 -24.21 3.83
N PRO A 293 -26.26 -25.29 4.17
CA PRO A 293 -25.90 -26.17 5.29
C PRO A 293 -24.56 -26.90 5.11
N SER A 294 -24.13 -27.08 3.87
CA SER A 294 -22.88 -27.72 3.44
C SER A 294 -21.68 -26.77 3.40
N CYS A 295 -21.90 -25.46 3.47
CA CYS A 295 -20.83 -24.48 3.39
C CYS A 295 -20.08 -24.40 4.72
N VAL A 296 -18.75 -24.36 4.63
CA VAL A 296 -17.86 -24.11 5.77
C VAL A 296 -17.59 -22.62 5.96
N GLY A 297 -17.77 -21.82 4.91
CA GLY A 297 -17.61 -20.37 4.90
C GLY A 297 -16.15 -19.92 4.84
N HIS A 298 -15.31 -20.38 5.77
CA HIS A 298 -13.89 -20.07 5.81
C HIS A 298 -13.05 -21.26 6.31
N LEU A 299 -11.76 -21.26 5.98
CA LEU A 299 -10.74 -22.19 6.47
C LEU A 299 -9.65 -21.41 7.20
N TRP A 300 -9.07 -22.01 8.23
CA TRP A 300 -7.88 -21.44 8.87
C TRP A 300 -6.77 -21.24 7.82
N PRO A 301 -6.05 -20.10 7.81
CA PRO A 301 -6.00 -19.08 8.87
C PRO A 301 -7.03 -17.95 8.78
N ALA A 302 -7.99 -17.98 7.84
CA ALA A 302 -9.07 -17.02 7.82
C ALA A 302 -9.98 -17.17 9.05
N LEU A 303 -10.60 -16.07 9.46
CA LEU A 303 -11.45 -15.95 10.66
C LEU A 303 -12.92 -15.68 10.33
N GLY A 304 -13.21 -15.34 9.07
CA GLY A 304 -14.55 -14.94 8.63
C GLY A 304 -14.74 -15.09 7.13
N THR A 305 -15.95 -14.80 6.68
CA THR A 305 -16.28 -14.74 5.25
C THR A 305 -17.32 -13.66 4.97
N THR A 306 -17.17 -12.96 3.85
CA THR A 306 -18.18 -12.08 3.24
C THR A 306 -18.75 -12.68 1.95
N GLY A 307 -18.39 -13.93 1.62
CA GLY A 307 -18.89 -14.64 0.46
C GLY A 307 -20.41 -14.87 0.49
N TYR A 308 -20.98 -15.09 -0.69
CA TYR A 308 -22.41 -15.34 -0.88
C TYR A 308 -22.70 -16.46 -1.90
N GLY A 309 -21.71 -17.32 -2.14
CA GLY A 309 -21.78 -18.50 -2.99
C GLY A 309 -22.06 -19.80 -2.23
N HIS A 310 -22.06 -20.94 -2.95
CA HIS A 310 -22.48 -22.26 -2.45
C HIS A 310 -21.30 -23.26 -2.31
N GLU A 311 -21.50 -24.50 -1.84
CA GLU A 311 -20.40 -25.43 -1.48
C GLU A 311 -19.43 -25.80 -2.63
N ILE A 312 -19.84 -25.62 -3.89
CA ILE A 312 -18.98 -25.84 -5.06
C ILE A 312 -17.84 -24.83 -5.15
N ASN A 313 -17.96 -23.70 -4.44
CA ASN A 313 -16.99 -22.61 -4.44
C ASN A 313 -15.94 -22.80 -3.35
N PRO A 314 -14.73 -22.24 -3.48
CA PRO A 314 -13.77 -22.20 -2.40
C PRO A 314 -14.23 -21.30 -1.24
N PRO A 315 -13.98 -21.68 0.02
CA PRO A 315 -14.13 -20.79 1.18
C PRO A 315 -13.01 -19.75 1.27
N MET A 316 -13.24 -18.65 2.01
CA MET A 316 -12.14 -17.73 2.36
C MET A 316 -11.07 -18.49 3.17
N GLY A 317 -9.81 -18.12 3.01
CA GLY A 317 -8.67 -18.82 3.62
C GLY A 317 -8.16 -20.02 2.84
N SER A 318 -8.84 -20.48 1.77
CA SER A 318 -8.25 -21.48 0.88
C SER A 318 -6.92 -21.00 0.30
N ARG A 319 -5.90 -21.86 0.31
CA ARG A 319 -4.55 -21.55 -0.15
C ARG A 319 -4.24 -22.24 -1.47
N LEU A 320 -4.08 -21.44 -2.53
CA LEU A 320 -3.78 -21.90 -3.88
C LEU A 320 -2.27 -21.90 -4.10
N ARG A 321 -1.69 -23.03 -4.51
CA ARG A 321 -0.30 -23.08 -4.97
C ARG A 321 -0.23 -23.26 -6.48
N LEU A 322 0.80 -22.69 -7.10
CA LEU A 322 1.13 -22.98 -8.49
C LEU A 322 1.64 -24.42 -8.59
N LYS A 323 1.12 -25.18 -9.55
CA LYS A 323 1.50 -26.59 -9.74
C LYS A 323 3.00 -26.72 -9.99
N ALA A 324 3.61 -27.73 -9.38
CA ALA A 324 5.04 -28.02 -9.56
C ALA A 324 5.41 -28.22 -11.04
N SER A 325 4.49 -28.78 -11.84
CA SER A 325 4.63 -29.06 -13.27
C SER A 325 4.59 -27.84 -14.18
N PHE A 326 4.18 -26.66 -13.69
CA PHE A 326 4.18 -25.44 -14.49
C PHE A 326 5.62 -25.01 -14.82
N ASP A 327 5.97 -24.93 -16.09
CA ASP A 327 7.33 -24.56 -16.51
C ASP A 327 7.52 -23.04 -16.41
N ILE A 328 8.48 -22.64 -15.57
CA ILE A 328 8.81 -21.23 -15.32
C ILE A 328 10.06 -20.77 -16.10
N SER A 329 10.76 -21.69 -16.76
CA SER A 329 12.00 -21.37 -17.49
C SER A 329 11.87 -20.34 -18.63
N PRO A 330 10.69 -20.17 -19.29
CA PRO A 330 10.54 -19.15 -20.33
C PRO A 330 10.45 -17.71 -19.81
N PHE A 331 10.22 -17.50 -18.51
CA PHE A 331 9.99 -16.17 -17.94
C PHE A 331 11.31 -15.48 -17.56
N ALA A 332 11.34 -14.15 -17.53
CA ALA A 332 12.49 -13.41 -17.01
C ALA A 332 12.75 -13.70 -15.52
N GLN A 333 13.99 -13.54 -15.06
CA GLN A 333 14.38 -13.89 -13.69
C GLN A 333 13.47 -13.25 -12.60
N PRO A 334 13.12 -11.96 -12.64
CA PRO A 334 12.17 -11.39 -11.68
C PRO A 334 10.79 -12.07 -11.67
N ALA A 335 10.29 -12.50 -12.82
CA ALA A 335 9.03 -13.23 -12.92
C ALA A 335 9.17 -14.66 -12.38
N GLN A 336 10.30 -15.32 -12.64
CA GLN A 336 10.60 -16.63 -12.04
C GLN A 336 10.62 -16.61 -10.52
N ILE A 337 11.08 -15.51 -9.91
CA ILE A 337 11.07 -15.33 -8.45
C ILE A 337 9.64 -15.35 -7.91
N VAL A 338 8.73 -14.57 -8.52
CA VAL A 338 7.31 -14.55 -8.16
C VAL A 338 6.66 -15.92 -8.38
N LEU A 339 6.89 -16.56 -9.52
CA LEU A 339 6.35 -17.88 -9.83
C LEU A 339 6.86 -18.98 -8.88
N THR A 340 8.13 -18.91 -8.48
CA THR A 340 8.72 -19.81 -7.49
C THR A 340 8.04 -19.63 -6.14
N ALA A 341 7.79 -18.39 -5.73
CA ALA A 341 7.05 -18.08 -4.51
C ALA A 341 5.61 -18.61 -4.56
N LEU A 342 4.93 -18.53 -5.70
CA LEU A 342 3.60 -19.12 -5.88
C LEU A 342 3.61 -20.65 -5.76
N LYS A 343 4.71 -21.32 -6.13
CA LYS A 343 4.88 -22.76 -5.87
C LYS A 343 5.16 -23.06 -4.40
N HIS A 344 5.99 -22.23 -3.76
CA HIS A 344 6.47 -22.47 -2.40
C HIS A 344 5.51 -22.02 -1.30
N TYR A 345 4.82 -20.91 -1.49
CA TYR A 345 4.00 -20.26 -0.46
C TYR A 345 2.56 -20.02 -0.91
N GLY A 346 2.30 -19.99 -2.22
CA GLY A 346 0.96 -19.84 -2.77
C GLY A 346 0.28 -18.51 -2.47
N MET A 347 -1.02 -18.47 -2.70
CA MET A 347 -1.88 -17.31 -2.46
C MET A 347 -3.08 -17.70 -1.60
N VAL A 348 -3.51 -16.83 -0.70
CA VAL A 348 -4.64 -17.07 0.22
C VAL A 348 -5.84 -16.23 -0.21
N ILE A 349 -7.01 -16.87 -0.36
CA ILE A 349 -8.26 -16.15 -0.64
C ILE A 349 -8.62 -15.29 0.58
N ALA A 350 -8.57 -13.98 0.41
CA ALA A 350 -8.70 -13.01 1.49
C ALA A 350 -9.95 -12.13 1.35
N ASP A 351 -10.40 -11.87 0.12
CA ASP A 351 -11.45 -10.89 -0.09
C ASP A 351 -12.24 -11.10 -1.39
N ILE A 352 -13.32 -10.35 -1.51
CA ILE A 352 -14.12 -10.21 -2.71
C ILE A 352 -13.49 -9.19 -3.66
N SER A 353 -13.43 -9.53 -4.94
CA SER A 353 -13.05 -8.59 -6.00
C SER A 353 -14.29 -8.04 -6.72
N GLY A 354 -14.23 -6.79 -7.22
CA GLY A 354 -15.19 -6.25 -8.20
C GLY A 354 -15.14 -6.93 -9.58
N GLY A 355 -14.12 -7.76 -9.84
CA GLY A 355 -13.98 -8.61 -11.02
C GLY A 355 -12.58 -9.23 -11.16
N GLY A 356 -12.49 -10.49 -11.62
CA GLY A 356 -11.23 -11.23 -11.84
C GLY A 356 -10.57 -11.78 -10.56
N GLU A 357 -9.53 -12.59 -10.73
CA GLU A 357 -8.65 -13.05 -9.64
C GLU A 357 -7.49 -12.06 -9.45
N LEU A 358 -7.54 -11.22 -8.40
CA LEU A 358 -6.54 -10.17 -8.18
C LEU A 358 -5.55 -10.57 -7.09
N ALA A 359 -4.27 -10.68 -7.45
CA ALA A 359 -3.17 -10.69 -6.50
C ALA A 359 -2.69 -9.25 -6.25
N THR A 360 -2.57 -8.87 -4.97
CA THR A 360 -2.22 -7.51 -4.56
C THR A 360 -0.71 -7.38 -4.31
N ALA A 361 -0.10 -6.39 -4.95
CA ALA A 361 1.27 -5.98 -4.71
C ALA A 361 1.32 -4.56 -4.18
N GLY A 362 2.23 -4.30 -3.25
CA GLY A 362 2.50 -2.95 -2.75
C GLY A 362 2.90 -2.03 -3.90
N ASN A 363 2.60 -0.73 -3.76
CA ASN A 363 2.74 0.22 -4.86
C ASN A 363 4.20 0.37 -5.29
N ASP A 364 5.12 0.11 -4.35
CA ASP A 364 6.56 0.01 -4.61
C ASP A 364 6.95 -0.99 -5.73
N SER A 365 6.16 -2.04 -5.94
CA SER A 365 6.38 -3.05 -6.99
C SER A 365 6.19 -2.49 -8.40
N PHE A 366 5.50 -1.37 -8.54
CA PHE A 366 5.23 -0.73 -9.82
C PHE A 366 6.17 0.43 -10.13
N TYR A 367 7.00 0.86 -9.16
CA TYR A 367 8.03 1.89 -9.38
C TYR A 367 9.27 1.34 -10.07
N ASP A 368 9.60 0.06 -9.83
CA ASP A 368 10.73 -0.62 -10.44
C ASP A 368 10.31 -1.19 -11.82
N PRO A 369 10.89 -0.72 -12.93
CA PRO A 369 10.49 -1.16 -14.27
C PRO A 369 10.71 -2.67 -14.49
N ALA A 370 11.71 -3.27 -13.85
CA ALA A 370 11.99 -4.70 -13.97
C ALA A 370 10.94 -5.52 -13.22
N VAL A 371 10.53 -5.09 -12.02
CA VAL A 371 9.44 -5.72 -11.26
C VAL A 371 8.12 -5.56 -11.99
N ARG A 372 7.79 -4.34 -12.44
CA ARG A 372 6.57 -4.07 -13.23
C ARG A 372 6.50 -4.94 -14.49
N SER A 373 7.60 -5.04 -15.25
CA SER A 373 7.67 -5.91 -16.43
C SER A 373 7.52 -7.39 -16.08
N ALA A 374 8.04 -7.82 -14.91
CA ALA A 374 7.87 -9.17 -14.43
C ALA A 374 6.38 -9.50 -14.20
N LEU A 375 5.67 -8.64 -13.47
CA LEU A 375 4.23 -8.79 -13.19
C LEU A 375 3.41 -8.79 -14.49
N GLN A 376 3.78 -7.94 -15.46
CA GLN A 376 3.16 -7.94 -16.79
C GLN A 376 3.37 -9.27 -17.55
N GLN A 377 4.54 -9.91 -17.47
CA GLN A 377 4.79 -11.20 -18.13
C GLN A 377 3.92 -12.33 -17.57
N ILE A 378 3.57 -12.25 -16.30
CA ILE A 378 2.77 -13.27 -15.59
C ILE A 378 1.30 -12.83 -15.40
N GLN A 379 0.90 -11.75 -16.06
CA GLN A 379 -0.50 -11.33 -16.16
C GLN A 379 -1.26 -12.36 -17.00
N GLY A 380 -2.47 -12.72 -16.59
CA GLY A 380 -3.33 -13.61 -17.34
C GLY A 380 -2.98 -15.10 -17.20
N LEU A 381 -2.22 -15.50 -16.17
CA LEU A 381 -1.95 -16.92 -15.91
C LEU A 381 -3.25 -17.68 -15.60
N PRO A 382 -3.57 -18.76 -16.34
CA PRO A 382 -4.78 -19.54 -16.07
C PRO A 382 -4.81 -20.10 -14.65
N MET A 383 -5.92 -19.90 -13.96
CA MET A 383 -6.14 -20.44 -12.61
C MET A 383 -6.12 -21.98 -12.58
N THR A 384 -6.33 -22.63 -13.72
CA THR A 384 -6.17 -24.08 -13.90
C THR A 384 -4.75 -24.60 -13.67
N ASN A 385 -3.74 -23.71 -13.65
CA ASN A 385 -2.36 -24.04 -13.27
C ASN A 385 -2.16 -24.10 -11.75
N PHE A 386 -3.20 -23.81 -10.96
CA PHE A 386 -3.15 -23.85 -9.51
C PHE A 386 -3.91 -25.06 -8.95
N GLU A 387 -3.65 -25.35 -7.69
CA GLU A 387 -4.34 -26.35 -6.88
C GLU A 387 -4.42 -25.87 -5.43
N ILE A 388 -5.46 -26.30 -4.71
CA ILE A 388 -5.67 -25.90 -3.31
C ILE A 388 -5.04 -26.94 -2.38
N VAL A 389 -4.28 -26.49 -1.40
CA VAL A 389 -3.60 -27.35 -0.41
C VAL A 389 -4.36 -27.41 0.91
N ASP A 390 -4.15 -28.49 1.67
CA ASP A 390 -4.72 -28.64 3.01
C ASP A 390 -3.84 -27.97 4.08
N ASP A 391 -4.17 -26.72 4.42
CA ASP A 391 -3.49 -25.95 5.47
C ASP A 391 -3.79 -26.45 6.88
N SER A 392 -4.82 -27.29 7.10
CA SER A 392 -5.19 -27.79 8.44
C SER A 392 -4.05 -28.58 9.09
N LEU A 393 -3.17 -29.14 8.28
CA LEU A 393 -1.98 -29.87 8.70
C LEU A 393 -0.91 -28.97 9.32
N LEU A 394 -0.92 -27.67 9.01
CA LEU A 394 -0.04 -26.67 9.60
C LEU A 394 -0.63 -26.06 10.88
N GLN A 395 -1.92 -26.24 11.16
CA GLN A 395 -2.57 -25.59 12.30
C GLN A 395 -2.05 -26.14 13.64
N LEU A 396 -1.34 -25.28 14.40
CA LEU A 396 -0.99 -25.58 15.79
C LEU A 396 -2.17 -25.38 16.75
N ASN A 397 -2.91 -24.28 16.54
CA ASN A 397 -4.08 -23.88 17.30
C ASN A 397 -4.88 -22.89 16.42
N PRO A 398 -6.22 -23.01 16.30
CA PRO A 398 -7.03 -22.11 15.48
C PRO A 398 -7.00 -20.63 15.88
N ALA A 399 -6.58 -20.30 17.10
CA ALA A 399 -6.43 -18.91 17.57
C ALA A 399 -5.02 -18.32 17.27
N LEU A 400 -4.13 -19.12 16.68
CA LEU A 400 -2.75 -18.74 16.39
C LEU A 400 -2.46 -18.88 14.90
N ASN A 401 -1.63 -17.99 14.37
CA ASN A 401 -1.14 -18.05 13.00
C ASN A 401 0.21 -18.83 12.89
N THR A 402 0.54 -19.67 13.85
CA THR A 402 1.79 -20.48 13.86
C THR A 402 1.60 -21.78 13.10
N ALA A 403 2.57 -22.11 12.24
CA ALA A 403 2.67 -23.43 11.63
C ALA A 403 3.31 -24.44 12.61
N THR A 404 2.66 -25.57 12.85
CA THR A 404 3.22 -26.63 13.71
C THR A 404 4.43 -27.30 13.02
N PRO A 405 5.59 -27.43 13.68
CA PRO A 405 6.74 -28.16 13.12
C PRO A 405 6.52 -29.68 13.08
N ALA A 406 5.45 -30.18 13.70
CA ALA A 406 5.12 -31.61 13.77
C ALA A 406 4.30 -32.13 12.57
N ASN A 407 4.05 -31.30 11.55
CA ASN A 407 3.17 -31.61 10.41
C ASN A 407 3.70 -32.71 9.46
N ARG A 408 4.99 -33.06 9.52
CA ARG A 408 5.69 -34.09 8.70
C ARG A 408 5.89 -33.80 7.21
N TYR A 409 5.29 -32.74 6.66
CA TYR A 409 5.40 -32.38 5.25
C TYR A 409 6.44 -31.28 5.02
N VAL A 410 6.46 -30.29 5.91
CA VAL A 410 7.33 -29.11 5.83
C VAL A 410 7.88 -28.78 7.21
N THR A 411 9.10 -28.22 7.25
CA THR A 411 9.69 -27.73 8.49
C THR A 411 9.63 -26.20 8.46
N PRO A 412 8.79 -25.55 9.29
CA PRO A 412 8.76 -24.10 9.36
C PRO A 412 10.12 -23.57 9.84
N VAL A 413 10.61 -22.52 9.17
CA VAL A 413 11.94 -21.97 9.44
C VAL A 413 11.99 -21.38 10.85
N ASN A 414 13.01 -21.75 11.62
CA ASN A 414 13.23 -21.20 12.96
C ASN A 414 12.05 -21.39 13.91
N SER A 415 11.26 -22.45 13.72
CA SER A 415 10.13 -22.73 14.60
C SER A 415 10.60 -23.08 16.01
N ALA A 416 9.93 -22.52 17.02
CA ALA A 416 10.22 -22.81 18.42
C ALA A 416 8.92 -23.03 19.17
N VAL A 417 8.53 -24.29 19.35
CA VAL A 417 7.28 -24.64 20.05
C VAL A 417 7.56 -25.58 21.21
N VAL A 418 7.19 -25.12 22.41
CA VAL A 418 7.27 -25.88 23.66
C VAL A 418 5.87 -26.37 24.03
N MET A 419 5.76 -27.60 24.51
CA MET A 419 4.51 -28.12 25.09
C MET A 419 4.57 -28.05 26.61
N ALA A 420 3.59 -27.41 27.22
CA ALA A 420 3.39 -27.33 28.66
C ALA A 420 2.16 -28.17 29.06
N GLY A 421 2.37 -29.45 29.33
CA GLY A 421 1.26 -30.41 29.25
C GLY A 421 0.73 -30.43 27.81
N ASP A 422 -0.59 -30.36 27.63
CA ASP A 422 -1.20 -30.38 26.29
C ASP A 422 -1.33 -29.00 25.65
N THR A 423 -0.74 -27.98 26.30
CA THR A 423 -0.76 -26.59 25.81
C THR A 423 0.45 -26.31 24.94
N PRO A 424 0.28 -26.02 23.64
CA PRO A 424 1.38 -25.53 22.82
C PRO A 424 1.71 -24.08 23.17
N VAL A 425 3.00 -23.79 23.25
CA VAL A 425 3.56 -22.47 23.57
C VAL A 425 4.58 -22.14 22.48
N PRO A 426 4.16 -21.50 21.38
CA PRO A 426 5.10 -20.99 20.40
C PRO A 426 5.89 -19.81 20.97
N ILE A 427 7.15 -19.72 20.58
CA ILE A 427 8.10 -18.69 21.02
C ILE A 427 8.62 -17.99 19.77
N ALA A 428 8.31 -16.69 19.64
CA ALA A 428 8.77 -15.92 18.50
C ALA A 428 10.29 -15.69 18.59
N LEU A 429 11.04 -16.26 17.66
CA LEU A 429 12.47 -15.99 17.55
C LEU A 429 12.68 -14.63 16.87
N GLN A 430 13.55 -13.80 17.45
CA GLN A 430 13.81 -12.44 16.97
C GLN A 430 15.13 -12.39 16.18
N PRO A 431 15.08 -12.26 14.84
CA PRO A 431 16.26 -12.06 14.01
C PRO A 431 16.80 -10.62 14.10
N VAL A 432 18.02 -10.42 13.62
CA VAL A 432 18.52 -9.06 13.30
C VAL A 432 17.89 -8.62 11.98
N THR A 433 17.28 -7.44 11.98
CA THR A 433 16.62 -6.85 10.81
C THR A 433 17.19 -5.47 10.51
N VAL A 434 17.17 -5.08 9.24
CA VAL A 434 17.52 -3.73 8.78
C VAL A 434 16.34 -3.20 7.97
N GLY A 435 16.01 -1.91 8.12
CA GLY A 435 15.02 -1.23 7.31
C GLY A 435 15.41 0.21 7.03
N VAL A 436 14.61 0.87 6.20
CA VAL A 436 14.80 2.23 5.70
C VAL A 436 13.44 2.94 5.66
N GLN A 437 13.44 4.28 5.61
CA GLN A 437 12.21 5.08 5.65
C GLN A 437 11.33 4.91 4.40
N GLY A 438 11.92 4.58 3.26
CA GLY A 438 11.23 4.32 1.99
C GLY A 438 12.10 3.46 1.07
N SER A 439 11.46 2.66 0.22
CA SER A 439 12.12 1.74 -0.72
C SER A 439 12.47 2.37 -2.07
N TYR A 440 12.09 3.63 -2.29
CA TYR A 440 12.25 4.35 -3.55
C TYR A 440 12.48 5.86 -3.34
N VAL A 441 13.32 6.47 -4.17
CA VAL A 441 13.46 7.94 -4.25
C VAL A 441 14.01 8.37 -5.62
N ALA A 442 13.57 9.52 -6.13
CA ALA A 442 14.22 10.18 -7.27
C ALA A 442 15.11 11.33 -6.81
N ILE A 443 16.34 11.40 -7.34
CA ILE A 443 17.35 12.38 -6.92
C ILE A 443 17.89 13.12 -8.13
N GLN A 444 17.84 14.46 -8.10
CA GLN A 444 18.48 15.27 -9.15
C GLN A 444 20.01 15.17 -9.11
N ALA A 445 20.63 15.21 -10.29
CA ALA A 445 22.07 15.37 -10.42
C ALA A 445 22.59 16.55 -9.58
N GLY A 446 23.71 16.34 -8.89
CA GLY A 446 24.35 17.31 -8.00
C GLY A 446 23.75 17.40 -6.59
N MET A 447 22.67 16.68 -6.30
CA MET A 447 22.06 16.68 -4.96
C MET A 447 22.74 15.70 -4.00
N THR A 448 22.62 16.01 -2.71
CA THR A 448 22.96 15.12 -1.61
C THR A 448 21.69 14.74 -0.86
N HIS A 449 21.59 13.48 -0.44
CA HIS A 449 20.49 12.97 0.38
C HIS A 449 21.04 12.07 1.48
N THR A 450 20.51 12.17 2.70
CA THR A 450 20.93 11.32 3.81
C THR A 450 19.93 10.21 4.01
N PHE A 451 20.34 8.97 3.71
CA PHE A 451 19.53 7.81 4.01
C PHE A 451 19.66 7.42 5.47
N THR A 452 18.54 7.04 6.08
CA THR A 452 18.49 6.54 7.46
C THR A 452 18.11 5.07 7.44
N ALA A 453 18.83 4.27 8.22
CA ALA A 453 18.54 2.86 8.43
C ALA A 453 18.13 2.59 9.88
N PHE A 454 17.23 1.64 10.06
CA PHE A 454 16.75 1.14 11.35
C PHE A 454 17.24 -0.29 11.51
N VAL A 455 17.97 -0.59 12.58
CA VAL A 455 18.41 -1.96 12.89
C VAL A 455 17.67 -2.45 14.12
N ASN A 456 17.04 -3.62 14.11
CA ASN A 456 16.41 -4.23 15.30
C ASN A 456 16.98 -5.64 15.57
N GLY A 457 16.57 -6.24 16.69
CA GLY A 457 17.04 -7.57 17.11
C GLY A 457 18.45 -7.62 17.71
N THR A 458 19.10 -6.45 17.88
CA THR A 458 20.43 -6.35 18.48
C THR A 458 20.69 -5.00 19.17
N SER A 459 21.69 -4.97 20.05
CA SER A 459 22.27 -3.75 20.63
C SER A 459 23.21 -3.00 19.67
N ASN A 460 23.84 -3.66 18.70
CA ASN A 460 24.67 -3.00 17.70
C ASN A 460 23.81 -2.49 16.53
N ARG A 461 23.58 -1.17 16.50
CA ARG A 461 22.71 -0.51 15.52
C ARG A 461 23.46 0.03 14.29
N ALA A 462 24.75 -0.27 14.15
CA ALA A 462 25.55 0.24 13.04
C ALA A 462 25.27 -0.50 11.72
N VAL A 463 25.27 0.24 10.62
CA VAL A 463 25.18 -0.29 9.25
C VAL A 463 26.36 0.19 8.40
N THR A 464 26.62 -0.53 7.32
CA THR A 464 27.45 -0.08 6.21
C THR A 464 26.58 0.22 4.99
N TRP A 465 26.95 1.23 4.22
CA TRP A 465 26.22 1.66 3.03
C TRP A 465 27.02 1.42 1.75
N ALA A 466 26.34 1.00 0.69
CA ALA A 466 26.92 0.84 -0.64
C ALA A 466 25.94 1.26 -1.74
N VAL A 467 26.48 1.73 -2.88
CA VAL A 467 25.71 1.92 -4.13
C VAL A 467 25.96 0.71 -5.02
N ASN A 468 24.90 0.03 -5.42
CA ASN A 468 24.89 -1.19 -6.20
C ASN A 468 24.04 -1.01 -7.48
N GLY A 469 24.19 -1.91 -8.46
CA GLY A 469 23.26 -2.01 -9.59
C GLY A 469 23.19 -0.79 -10.52
N CYS A 470 24.24 0.04 -10.59
CA CYS A 470 24.22 1.25 -11.40
C CYS A 470 24.05 0.94 -12.91
N SER A 471 23.01 1.51 -13.53
CA SER A 471 22.71 1.31 -14.96
C SER A 471 23.78 1.84 -15.91
N ALA A 472 24.59 2.81 -15.47
CA ALA A 472 25.72 3.37 -16.23
C ALA A 472 27.08 2.72 -15.90
N GLY A 473 27.10 1.66 -15.09
CA GLY A 473 28.32 1.00 -14.63
C GLY A 473 28.87 1.55 -13.31
N GLU A 474 29.80 0.80 -12.71
CA GLU A 474 30.31 1.07 -11.36
C GLU A 474 30.84 2.52 -11.18
N GLY A 475 30.44 3.16 -10.09
CA GLY A 475 30.84 4.53 -9.73
C GLY A 475 30.22 5.65 -10.58
N LYS A 476 29.34 5.35 -11.54
CA LYS A 476 28.68 6.37 -12.38
C LYS A 476 27.36 6.90 -11.82
N CYS A 477 26.76 6.21 -10.86
CA CYS A 477 25.50 6.59 -10.22
C CYS A 477 25.72 7.23 -8.83
N GLY A 478 26.82 7.95 -8.65
CA GLY A 478 27.13 8.66 -7.40
C GLY A 478 27.84 7.78 -6.37
N VAL A 479 27.99 8.32 -5.17
CA VAL A 479 28.69 7.67 -4.05
C VAL A 479 27.91 7.84 -2.76
N VAL A 480 27.94 6.82 -1.88
CA VAL A 480 27.38 6.89 -0.53
C VAL A 480 28.50 6.80 0.50
N ASN A 481 28.47 7.63 1.53
CA ASN A 481 29.36 7.46 2.66
C ASN A 481 29.00 6.17 3.40
N ALA A 482 29.96 5.25 3.46
CA ALA A 482 29.77 3.90 4.00
C ALA A 482 29.26 3.86 5.45
N THR A 483 29.40 4.93 6.24
CA THR A 483 28.99 4.94 7.66
C THR A 483 27.85 5.90 7.98
N THR A 484 27.73 7.00 7.23
CA THR A 484 26.72 8.03 7.53
C THR A 484 25.47 7.93 6.66
N GLY A 485 25.49 7.14 5.58
CA GLY A 485 24.36 7.04 4.65
C GLY A 485 24.16 8.29 3.78
N VAL A 486 25.10 9.24 3.83
CA VAL A 486 25.07 10.44 3.00
C VAL A 486 25.42 10.06 1.57
N TYR A 487 24.42 10.09 0.69
CA TYR A 487 24.54 9.84 -0.74
C TYR A 487 24.74 11.15 -1.50
N THR A 488 25.68 11.16 -2.46
CA THR A 488 25.95 12.28 -3.35
C THR A 488 25.74 11.82 -4.79
N ALA A 489 24.74 12.40 -5.45
CA ALA A 489 24.46 12.15 -6.86
C ALA A 489 25.59 12.68 -7.75
N PRO A 490 25.81 12.12 -8.95
CA PRO A 490 26.72 12.68 -9.93
C PRO A 490 26.37 14.14 -10.23
N ASN A 491 27.36 15.01 -10.44
CA ASN A 491 27.14 16.42 -10.76
C ASN A 491 26.36 16.64 -12.07
N ALA A 492 26.44 15.68 -12.99
CA ALA A 492 25.70 15.66 -14.24
C ALA A 492 25.39 14.21 -14.60
N ILE A 493 24.25 14.01 -15.24
CA ILE A 493 23.94 12.75 -15.92
C ILE A 493 23.80 13.04 -17.42
N PRO A 494 24.06 12.06 -18.30
CA PRO A 494 23.94 12.27 -19.74
C PRO A 494 22.56 12.78 -20.13
N ASP A 495 22.52 13.84 -20.95
CA ASP A 495 21.29 14.40 -21.48
C ASP A 495 20.46 13.31 -22.16
N GLY A 496 19.17 13.22 -21.81
CA GLY A 496 18.28 12.22 -22.41
C GLY A 496 18.15 10.92 -21.63
N THR A 497 18.76 10.78 -20.44
CA THR A 497 18.75 9.53 -19.68
C THR A 497 18.31 9.71 -18.23
N VAL A 498 17.69 8.66 -17.69
CA VAL A 498 17.55 8.43 -16.25
C VAL A 498 18.52 7.31 -15.91
N LEU A 499 19.35 7.52 -14.89
CA LEU A 499 20.19 6.44 -14.37
C LEU A 499 19.49 5.79 -13.20
N THR A 500 19.69 4.48 -13.03
CA THR A 500 19.08 3.73 -11.93
C THR A 500 20.16 3.09 -11.10
N ALA A 501 19.95 3.00 -9.80
CA ALA A 501 20.86 2.35 -8.86
C ALA A 501 20.10 1.87 -7.62
N THR A 502 20.75 1.04 -6.82
CA THR A 502 20.23 0.62 -5.51
C THR A 502 21.21 1.06 -4.44
N VAL A 503 20.72 1.70 -3.38
CA VAL A 503 21.51 1.96 -2.17
C VAL A 503 21.13 0.93 -1.12
N THR A 504 22.14 0.19 -0.64
CA THR A 504 21.95 -0.90 0.33
C THR A 504 22.52 -0.51 1.68
N ALA A 505 21.71 -0.61 2.73
CA ALA A 505 22.17 -0.63 4.12
C ALA A 505 22.39 -2.08 4.56
N THR A 506 23.54 -2.41 5.14
CA THR A 506 23.85 -3.75 5.66
C THR A 506 24.29 -3.68 7.11
N SER A 507 23.72 -4.51 7.99
CA SER A 507 24.13 -4.54 9.40
C SER A 507 25.60 -4.92 9.54
N VAL A 508 26.33 -4.18 10.38
CA VAL A 508 27.74 -4.48 10.71
C VAL A 508 27.85 -5.81 11.46
N GLN A 509 26.84 -6.16 12.26
CA GLN A 509 26.86 -7.40 13.05
C GLN A 509 26.34 -8.61 12.28
N HIS A 510 25.36 -8.42 11.40
CA HIS A 510 24.71 -9.51 10.68
C HIS A 510 24.61 -9.18 9.18
N THR A 511 25.62 -9.61 8.41
CA THR A 511 25.81 -9.20 7.00
C THR A 511 24.70 -9.66 6.04
N GLN A 512 23.89 -10.64 6.42
CA GLN A 512 22.69 -11.04 5.65
C GLN A 512 21.48 -10.10 5.90
N ALA A 513 21.49 -9.34 7.00
CA ALA A 513 20.43 -8.38 7.29
C ALA A 513 20.71 -7.07 6.56
N LYS A 514 19.91 -6.79 5.53
CA LYS A 514 20.05 -5.64 4.64
C LYS A 514 18.71 -5.02 4.26
N ALA A 515 18.74 -3.78 3.81
CA ALA A 515 17.61 -3.08 3.23
C ALA A 515 18.05 -2.28 2.00
N ASP A 516 17.23 -2.31 0.96
CA ASP A 516 17.53 -1.70 -0.33
C ASP A 516 16.59 -0.52 -0.63
N ILE A 517 17.16 0.55 -1.18
CA ILE A 517 16.48 1.73 -1.67
C ILE A 517 16.76 1.85 -3.16
N TYR A 518 15.72 1.78 -4.00
CA TYR A 518 15.83 2.00 -5.43
C TYR A 518 15.90 3.50 -5.74
N LEU A 519 16.84 3.88 -6.61
CA LEU A 519 17.07 5.26 -7.01
C LEU A 519 16.78 5.46 -8.49
N ASP A 520 16.04 6.52 -8.79
CA ASP A 520 16.07 7.17 -10.11
C ASP A 520 16.89 8.45 -10.04
N LEU A 521 17.96 8.53 -10.82
CA LEU A 521 18.78 9.72 -10.95
C LEU A 521 18.34 10.50 -12.19
N ILE A 522 17.83 11.70 -11.95
CA ILE A 522 17.24 12.55 -12.98
C ILE A 522 18.11 13.80 -13.25
N PRO A 523 18.01 14.42 -14.44
CA PRO A 523 18.83 15.58 -14.76
C PRO A 523 18.58 16.75 -13.80
N SER A 524 19.60 17.57 -13.58
CA SER A 524 19.44 18.81 -12.82
C SER A 524 18.57 19.82 -13.57
N GLY A 525 17.80 20.64 -12.85
CA GLY A 525 17.01 21.73 -13.43
C GLY A 525 15.53 21.39 -13.52
N VAL A 526 14.92 21.63 -14.69
CA VAL A 526 13.49 21.42 -14.90
C VAL A 526 13.17 19.93 -14.97
N ILE A 527 12.28 19.46 -14.11
CA ILE A 527 11.70 18.12 -14.18
C ILE A 527 10.53 18.18 -15.18
N ARG A 528 10.47 17.24 -16.12
CA ARG A 528 9.37 17.09 -17.08
C ARG A 528 8.94 15.63 -17.11
N ILE A 529 7.68 15.36 -16.81
CA ILE A 529 7.12 14.01 -16.77
C ILE A 529 6.01 13.94 -17.83
N ASP A 530 6.18 13.01 -18.77
CA ASP A 530 5.16 12.58 -19.72
C ASP A 530 4.30 11.52 -19.03
N THR A 531 3.18 11.97 -18.50
CA THR A 531 2.36 11.15 -17.61
C THR A 531 1.52 10.19 -18.44
N GLY A 532 1.35 8.95 -18.00
CA GLY A 532 0.74 7.91 -18.82
C GLY A 532 1.73 7.15 -19.72
N ASN A 533 2.85 7.76 -20.15
CA ASN A 533 3.87 7.07 -20.93
C ASN A 533 4.88 6.35 -20.02
N SER A 534 4.69 5.05 -19.78
CA SER A 534 5.49 4.30 -18.82
C SER A 534 6.84 3.76 -19.34
N SER A 535 7.18 3.99 -20.62
CA SER A 535 8.20 3.17 -21.29
C SER A 535 9.37 3.93 -21.91
N GLN A 536 9.19 5.16 -22.41
CA GLN A 536 10.24 5.87 -23.13
C GLN A 536 10.21 7.38 -22.90
N SER A 537 11.38 7.99 -22.72
CA SER A 537 11.51 9.44 -22.82
C SER A 537 11.32 9.90 -24.27
N TYR A 538 10.78 11.10 -24.48
CA TYR A 538 10.74 11.72 -25.80
C TYR A 538 11.21 13.18 -25.74
N ARG A 539 11.49 13.77 -26.91
CA ARG A 539 11.83 15.19 -27.03
C ARG A 539 10.71 15.95 -27.71
N ASP A 540 10.28 17.04 -27.10
CA ASP A 540 9.26 17.92 -27.65
C ASP A 540 9.80 18.77 -28.81
N SER A 541 8.94 19.58 -29.43
CA SER A 541 9.30 20.44 -30.56
C SER A 541 10.33 21.53 -30.24
N HIS A 542 10.57 21.79 -28.95
CA HIS A 542 11.57 22.72 -28.44
C HIS A 542 12.87 22.02 -28.01
N GLY A 543 12.95 20.69 -28.19
CA GLY A 543 14.09 19.86 -27.82
C GLY A 543 14.16 19.49 -26.34
N ASN A 544 13.14 19.83 -25.54
CA ASN A 544 13.11 19.46 -24.13
C ASN A 544 12.85 17.97 -23.99
N LEU A 545 13.58 17.33 -23.09
CA LEU A 545 13.36 15.94 -22.73
C LEU A 545 12.20 15.82 -21.74
N TRP A 546 11.24 14.96 -22.07
CA TRP A 546 10.19 14.50 -21.18
C TRP A 546 10.51 13.09 -20.72
N LEU A 547 10.57 12.89 -19.40
CA LEU A 547 10.82 11.60 -18.79
C LEU A 547 9.53 10.77 -18.86
N PRO A 548 9.61 9.44 -19.02
CA PRO A 548 8.43 8.60 -18.87
C PRO A 548 7.84 8.76 -17.48
N ASP A 549 6.65 8.23 -17.27
CA ASP A 549 5.90 8.27 -16.03
C ASP A 549 6.63 7.48 -14.92
N ILE A 550 7.62 8.16 -14.36
CA ILE A 550 8.47 7.74 -13.25
C ILE A 550 8.04 8.51 -12.00
N VAL A 551 8.30 7.94 -10.82
CA VAL A 551 8.06 8.62 -9.54
C VAL A 551 6.58 8.94 -9.27
N VAL A 552 5.67 8.07 -9.74
CA VAL A 552 4.25 8.15 -9.39
C VAL A 552 4.00 7.26 -8.19
N GLN A 553 3.65 7.84 -7.05
CA GLN A 553 3.01 7.07 -5.99
C GLN A 553 1.53 6.94 -6.34
N LEU A 554 1.16 5.74 -6.79
CA LEU A 554 -0.22 5.39 -7.08
C LEU A 554 -0.85 4.94 -5.76
N PRO A 555 -1.89 5.60 -5.22
CA PRO A 555 -2.57 5.12 -4.03
C PRO A 555 -3.19 3.73 -4.25
N SER A 556 -4.01 3.48 -5.29
CA SER A 556 -4.33 2.14 -5.86
C SER A 556 -5.32 2.25 -7.05
N TYR A 557 -5.63 1.10 -7.66
CA TYR A 557 -6.55 0.78 -8.76
C TYR A 557 -6.43 1.59 -10.06
N GLY A 558 -5.80 0.94 -11.05
CA GLY A 558 -6.10 1.24 -12.44
C GLY A 558 -5.52 2.55 -12.94
N ALA A 559 -4.20 2.72 -12.81
CA ALA A 559 -3.49 3.58 -13.74
C ALA A 559 -3.77 3.08 -15.15
N ILE A 560 -4.78 3.67 -15.76
CA ILE A 560 -5.09 3.48 -17.15
C ILE A 560 -4.03 4.27 -17.90
N HIS A 561 -2.87 3.64 -18.11
CA HIS A 561 -1.86 4.05 -19.06
C HIS A 561 -2.36 3.75 -20.48
N ASP A 562 -3.47 4.39 -20.87
CA ASP A 562 -4.00 4.26 -22.22
C ASP A 562 -3.59 5.49 -23.04
N ASP A 563 -3.78 5.38 -24.36
CA ASP A 563 -3.95 6.51 -25.30
C ASP A 563 -5.23 7.29 -24.93
N TYR A 564 -5.29 7.74 -23.69
CA TYR A 564 -6.38 8.47 -23.10
C TYR A 564 -5.86 9.88 -22.89
N PRO A 565 -6.56 10.89 -23.40
CA PRO A 565 -7.90 10.86 -23.96
C PRO A 565 -7.81 10.53 -25.45
N GLY A 566 -8.47 9.45 -25.85
CA GLY A 566 -8.39 8.95 -27.23
C GLY A 566 -8.75 10.04 -28.24
N GLY A 567 -8.12 10.00 -29.42
CA GLY A 567 -8.38 10.95 -30.50
C GLY A 567 -7.10 11.52 -31.11
N ASP A 568 -7.26 12.27 -32.20
CA ASP A 568 -6.15 12.86 -32.93
C ASP A 568 -5.81 14.25 -32.39
N TRP A 569 -4.82 14.30 -31.49
CA TRP A 569 -4.32 15.55 -30.89
C TRP A 569 -3.47 16.41 -31.81
N VAL A 570 -3.25 15.99 -33.08
CA VAL A 570 -2.42 16.74 -34.05
C VAL A 570 -2.96 18.15 -34.31
N TYR A 571 -4.27 18.36 -34.16
CA TYR A 571 -4.91 19.67 -34.24
C TYR A 571 -5.76 19.94 -33.01
N ASP A 572 -5.77 21.19 -32.55
CA ASP A 572 -6.67 21.61 -31.47
C ASP A 572 -8.10 21.90 -31.95
N ALA A 573 -8.97 22.30 -31.02
CA ALA A 573 -10.39 22.61 -31.30
C ALA A 573 -10.60 23.69 -32.37
N HIS A 574 -9.57 24.48 -32.64
CA HIS A 574 -9.58 25.60 -33.59
C HIS A 574 -8.83 25.25 -34.89
N ASN A 575 -8.51 23.97 -35.11
CA ASN A 575 -7.79 23.45 -36.26
C ASN A 575 -6.38 24.06 -36.41
N ARG A 576 -5.75 24.43 -35.28
CA ARG A 576 -4.35 24.87 -35.25
C ARG A 576 -3.45 23.64 -34.98
N PRO A 577 -2.29 23.53 -35.64
CA PRO A 577 -1.36 22.43 -35.37
C PRO A 577 -0.88 22.44 -33.91
N ASN A 578 -0.89 21.27 -33.27
CA ASN A 578 -0.30 21.07 -31.96
C ASN A 578 1.06 20.36 -32.11
N PRO A 579 2.19 21.08 -32.11
CA PRO A 579 3.51 20.49 -32.34
C PRO A 579 3.94 19.53 -31.22
N ASP A 580 3.36 19.66 -30.02
CA ASP A 580 3.66 18.84 -28.84
C ASP A 580 2.52 17.86 -28.50
N TYR A 581 1.70 17.49 -29.50
CA TYR A 581 0.56 16.60 -29.35
C TYR A 581 0.88 15.23 -28.73
N GLN A 582 2.14 14.78 -28.79
CA GLN A 582 2.59 13.54 -28.16
C GLN A 582 2.33 13.55 -26.65
N LEU A 583 2.52 14.68 -25.97
CA LEU A 583 2.25 14.82 -24.54
C LEU A 583 0.79 14.53 -24.19
N TYR A 584 -0.13 14.85 -25.10
CA TYR A 584 -1.57 14.76 -24.87
C TYR A 584 -2.18 13.45 -25.36
N LYS A 585 -1.39 12.58 -26.00
CA LYS A 585 -1.85 11.26 -26.43
C LYS A 585 -2.01 10.31 -25.27
N THR A 586 -1.10 10.37 -24.32
CA THR A 586 -1.12 9.56 -23.10
C THR A 586 -1.49 10.41 -21.91
N SER A 587 -2.13 9.79 -20.94
CA SER A 587 -2.41 10.40 -19.65
C SER A 587 -2.43 9.35 -18.58
N ILE A 588 -2.34 9.83 -17.34
CA ILE A 588 -2.77 9.08 -16.19
C ILE A 588 -4.16 9.57 -15.78
N TYR A 589 -5.08 8.64 -15.55
CA TYR A 589 -6.43 8.90 -15.08
C TYR A 589 -6.75 7.96 -13.92
N MET A 590 -7.21 8.56 -12.81
CA MET A 590 -7.58 7.84 -11.59
C MET A 590 -9.01 8.15 -11.19
N PRO A 591 -10.01 7.34 -11.59
CA PRO A 591 -11.39 7.57 -11.18
C PRO A 591 -11.51 7.45 -9.65
N ASN A 592 -11.98 8.50 -8.98
CA ASN A 592 -12.22 8.54 -7.53
C ASN A 592 -10.96 8.36 -6.66
N ASP A 593 -9.76 8.51 -7.22
CA ASP A 593 -8.51 8.36 -6.46
C ASP A 593 -7.53 9.51 -6.73
N ASP A 594 -6.58 9.69 -5.81
CA ASP A 594 -5.57 10.73 -5.89
C ASP A 594 -4.42 10.30 -6.83
N ILE A 595 -3.70 11.27 -7.40
CA ILE A 595 -2.43 11.01 -8.10
C ILE A 595 -1.32 11.75 -7.36
N HIS A 596 -0.25 11.07 -7.01
CA HIS A 596 0.89 11.65 -6.31
C HIS A 596 2.17 11.51 -7.13
N TYR A 597 2.88 12.62 -7.29
CA TYR A 597 4.23 12.67 -7.85
C TYR A 597 5.23 13.06 -6.77
N GLY A 598 6.33 12.31 -6.68
CA GLY A 598 7.38 12.51 -5.67
C GLY A 598 7.52 11.32 -4.72
N PRO A 599 8.51 11.36 -3.80
CA PRO A 599 9.37 12.51 -3.54
C PRO A 599 10.49 12.67 -4.58
N PHE A 600 10.69 13.90 -5.06
CA PHE A 600 11.89 14.31 -5.80
C PHE A 600 12.85 15.03 -4.87
N ILE A 601 14.11 14.59 -4.84
CA ILE A 601 15.17 15.29 -4.12
C ILE A 601 15.72 16.40 -5.01
N VAL A 602 15.39 17.64 -4.65
CA VAL A 602 15.69 18.87 -5.41
C VAL A 602 16.29 19.94 -4.50
N PRO A 603 16.96 20.99 -5.04
CA PRO A 603 17.42 22.11 -4.23
C PRO A 603 16.28 22.77 -3.45
N ASN A 604 16.56 23.26 -2.23
CA ASN A 604 15.61 24.11 -1.53
C ASN A 604 15.36 25.39 -2.33
N GLY A 605 14.11 25.82 -2.40
CA GLY A 605 13.73 26.95 -3.20
C GLY A 605 12.24 27.01 -3.51
N ASN A 606 11.90 28.03 -4.29
CA ASN A 606 10.57 28.21 -4.84
C ASN A 606 10.53 27.55 -6.22
N TYR A 607 9.41 26.89 -6.50
CA TYR A 607 9.18 26.20 -7.76
C TYR A 607 7.79 26.51 -8.27
N VAL A 608 7.67 26.67 -9.58
CA VAL A 608 6.39 26.65 -10.26
C VAL A 608 6.18 25.27 -10.85
N VAL A 609 5.04 24.68 -10.54
CA VAL A 609 4.59 23.43 -11.14
C VAL A 609 3.61 23.79 -12.25
N THR A 610 3.79 23.19 -13.43
CA THR A 610 2.85 23.33 -14.55
C THR A 610 2.21 21.98 -14.85
N LEU A 611 0.91 21.89 -14.67
CA LEU A 611 0.08 20.77 -15.10
C LEU A 611 -0.31 20.97 -16.57
N PHE A 612 -0.17 19.92 -17.38
CA PHE A 612 -0.62 19.82 -18.76
C PHE A 612 -1.75 18.81 -18.84
N THR A 613 -2.87 19.20 -19.42
CA THR A 613 -4.10 18.39 -19.49
C THR A 613 -5.01 18.89 -20.62
N GLY A 614 -6.20 18.32 -20.77
CA GLY A 614 -7.16 18.66 -21.82
C GLY A 614 -8.34 17.69 -21.83
N VAL A 615 -9.33 17.89 -22.71
CA VAL A 615 -10.50 17.01 -22.83
C VAL A 615 -10.54 16.39 -24.23
N GLY A 616 -10.57 15.07 -24.35
CA GLY A 616 -10.67 14.34 -25.63
C GLY A 616 -11.84 13.34 -25.65
N ASN A 617 -11.70 12.18 -26.30
CA ASN A 617 -12.76 11.16 -26.34
C ASN A 617 -12.78 10.26 -25.09
N ASP A 618 -13.85 9.51 -24.84
CA ASP A 618 -13.89 8.40 -23.87
C ASP A 618 -13.12 7.15 -24.35
N GLN A 619 -13.07 6.11 -23.51
CA GLN A 619 -12.40 4.83 -23.82
C GLN A 619 -13.00 4.10 -25.04
N GLY A 620 -14.23 4.43 -25.44
CA GLY A 620 -14.87 3.89 -26.64
C GLY A 620 -14.63 4.73 -27.90
N GLY A 621 -13.84 5.82 -27.81
CA GLY A 621 -13.61 6.76 -28.88
C GLY A 621 -14.76 7.76 -29.11
N ASN A 622 -15.74 7.84 -28.20
CA ASN A 622 -16.81 8.83 -28.30
C ASN A 622 -16.36 10.17 -27.71
N PRO A 623 -16.63 11.30 -28.38
CA PRO A 623 -16.33 12.61 -27.81
C PRO A 623 -17.11 12.85 -26.50
N ILE A 624 -16.39 13.05 -25.40
CA ILE A 624 -16.97 13.52 -24.12
C ILE A 624 -16.94 15.04 -23.97
N CYS A 625 -16.33 15.69 -24.97
CA CYS A 625 -16.30 17.12 -25.21
C CYS A 625 -17.30 17.44 -26.33
N ASN A 626 -18.11 18.49 -26.15
CA ASN A 626 -19.11 18.90 -27.14
C ASN A 626 -19.30 20.43 -27.19
N GLY A 627 -18.41 21.20 -26.56
CA GLY A 627 -18.51 22.66 -26.45
C GLY A 627 -19.73 23.16 -25.66
N VAL A 628 -20.48 22.27 -25.01
CA VAL A 628 -21.68 22.61 -24.24
C VAL A 628 -21.50 22.23 -22.79
N PHE A 629 -21.73 23.20 -21.91
CA PHE A 629 -21.83 22.98 -20.49
C PHE A 629 -23.12 22.22 -20.14
N GLY A 630 -23.06 20.89 -20.05
CA GLY A 630 -24.21 20.06 -19.69
C GLY A 630 -24.50 20.11 -18.18
N GLN A 631 -25.50 20.87 -17.74
CA GLN A 631 -26.10 20.71 -16.40
C GLN A 631 -26.91 19.41 -16.34
N TRP A 632 -26.24 18.26 -16.22
CA TRP A 632 -26.92 16.96 -16.10
C TRP A 632 -27.30 16.59 -14.66
N SER A 633 -27.22 17.51 -13.70
CA SER A 633 -27.58 17.23 -12.32
C SER A 633 -28.05 18.48 -11.56
N THR A 634 -29.18 18.35 -10.86
CA THR A 634 -29.65 19.31 -9.85
C THR A 634 -28.74 19.39 -8.62
N TYR A 635 -27.77 18.48 -8.48
CA TYR A 635 -26.88 18.35 -7.32
C TYR A 635 -25.42 18.78 -7.57
N ALA A 636 -24.98 18.97 -8.83
CA ALA A 636 -23.60 19.35 -9.13
C ALA A 636 -23.55 20.36 -10.29
N PRO A 637 -22.86 21.51 -10.13
CA PRO A 637 -22.72 22.52 -11.16
C PRO A 637 -21.54 22.23 -12.09
N PHE A 638 -21.27 20.97 -12.46
CA PHE A 638 -20.17 20.56 -13.35
C PHE A 638 -20.66 19.50 -14.35
N ASN A 639 -20.05 19.44 -15.54
CA ASN A 639 -20.42 18.48 -16.58
C ASN A 639 -20.06 17.05 -16.14
N THR A 640 -20.95 16.08 -16.39
CA THR A 640 -20.95 14.76 -15.75
C THR A 640 -20.05 13.71 -16.43
N PHE A 641 -19.17 14.13 -17.34
CA PHE A 641 -18.24 13.23 -18.03
C PHE A 641 -16.93 12.97 -17.26
N GLY A 642 -17.01 12.92 -15.92
CA GLY A 642 -16.12 12.15 -15.04
C GLY A 642 -14.62 12.45 -15.04
N ARG A 643 -14.16 13.66 -15.37
CA ARG A 643 -12.70 13.97 -15.49
C ARG A 643 -12.32 15.30 -14.86
N GLY A 644 -12.97 15.57 -13.74
CA GLY A 644 -12.98 16.83 -13.03
C GLY A 644 -14.35 17.11 -12.41
N PRO A 645 -14.42 18.01 -11.43
CA PRO A 645 -13.29 18.74 -10.88
C PRO A 645 -12.44 17.87 -9.92
N PHE A 646 -11.23 18.33 -9.61
CA PHE A 646 -10.32 17.75 -8.60
C PHE A 646 -9.54 18.87 -7.88
N HIS A 647 -8.90 18.58 -6.76
CA HIS A 647 -8.00 19.55 -6.10
C HIS A 647 -6.57 19.42 -6.62
N VAL A 648 -5.86 20.53 -6.65
CA VAL A 648 -4.43 20.57 -6.98
C VAL A 648 -3.65 20.95 -5.73
N GLU A 649 -2.67 20.12 -5.35
CA GLU A 649 -1.84 20.29 -4.16
C GLU A 649 -0.36 20.26 -4.51
N ALA A 650 0.41 21.15 -3.89
CA ALA A 650 1.86 21.07 -3.85
C ALA A 650 2.39 21.40 -2.46
N GLN A 651 3.32 20.59 -1.95
CA GLN A 651 3.96 20.80 -0.64
C GLN A 651 2.95 21.02 0.51
N GLY A 652 1.78 20.38 0.44
CA GLY A 652 0.75 20.38 1.49
C GLY A 652 -0.24 21.52 1.38
N GLN A 653 -0.07 22.41 0.41
CA GLN A 653 -1.00 23.48 0.11
C GLN A 653 -1.90 23.05 -1.05
N ILE A 654 -3.22 23.04 -0.85
CA ILE A 654 -4.17 23.00 -1.97
C ILE A 654 -4.15 24.36 -2.64
N THR A 655 -3.63 24.41 -3.86
CA THR A 655 -3.48 25.65 -4.64
C THR A 655 -4.73 25.99 -5.43
N ASN A 656 -5.51 24.98 -5.82
CA ASN A 656 -6.75 25.11 -6.57
C ASN A 656 -7.79 24.10 -6.06
N HIS A 657 -8.93 24.59 -5.60
CA HIS A 657 -10.05 23.77 -5.16
C HIS A 657 -11.05 23.56 -6.29
N TYR A 658 -11.49 22.31 -6.44
CA TYR A 658 -12.51 21.93 -7.43
C TYR A 658 -12.18 22.42 -8.85
N TRP A 659 -10.93 22.25 -9.26
CA TRP A 659 -10.45 22.65 -10.56
C TRP A 659 -10.87 21.64 -11.64
N ASP A 660 -11.56 22.13 -12.67
CA ASP A 660 -12.04 21.40 -13.84
C ASP A 660 -11.37 21.96 -15.11
N PRO A 661 -10.53 21.17 -15.82
CA PRO A 661 -9.92 21.62 -17.06
C PRO A 661 -10.94 21.94 -18.17
N GLY A 662 -12.10 21.29 -18.16
CA GLY A 662 -13.18 21.53 -19.11
C GLY A 662 -13.77 22.94 -19.02
N VAL A 663 -13.77 23.56 -17.84
CA VAL A 663 -14.22 24.96 -17.69
C VAL A 663 -13.27 25.92 -18.42
N ILE A 664 -11.96 25.64 -18.41
CA ILE A 664 -10.95 26.47 -19.08
C ILE A 664 -11.03 26.31 -20.60
N SER A 665 -11.14 25.06 -21.08
CA SER A 665 -11.28 24.77 -22.51
C SER A 665 -12.68 25.03 -23.06
N GLN A 666 -13.64 25.46 -22.24
CA GLN A 666 -15.07 25.54 -22.60
C GLN A 666 -15.64 24.20 -23.09
N TYR A 667 -15.07 23.08 -22.61
CA TYR A 667 -15.38 21.71 -23.03
C TYR A 667 -15.20 21.47 -24.54
N LEU A 668 -14.31 22.23 -25.17
CA LEU A 668 -13.85 21.97 -26.53
C LEU A 668 -12.92 20.74 -26.56
N CYS A 669 -13.09 19.91 -27.59
CA CYS A 669 -12.26 18.72 -27.78
C CYS A 669 -10.85 19.08 -28.19
N PHE A 670 -9.87 18.36 -27.63
CA PHE A 670 -8.46 18.44 -28.01
C PHE A 670 -7.84 19.83 -27.80
N GLU A 671 -8.47 20.69 -26.98
CA GLU A 671 -7.90 21.98 -26.58
C GLU A 671 -6.94 21.75 -25.39
N PRO A 672 -5.63 22.04 -25.55
CA PRO A 672 -4.66 21.94 -24.47
C PRO A 672 -4.98 22.93 -23.34
N VAL A 673 -4.94 22.44 -22.10
CA VAL A 673 -5.12 23.22 -20.88
C VAL A 673 -3.85 23.14 -20.06
N THR A 674 -3.41 24.28 -19.53
CA THR A 674 -2.30 24.35 -18.58
C THR A 674 -2.72 25.05 -17.30
N LEU A 675 -2.19 24.58 -16.16
CA LEU A 675 -2.36 25.22 -14.86
C LEU A 675 -0.99 25.38 -14.20
N ARG A 676 -0.69 26.59 -13.73
CA ARG A 676 0.54 26.91 -12.99
C ARG A 676 0.24 27.15 -11.52
N PHE A 677 1.00 26.53 -10.63
CA PHE A 677 0.80 26.63 -9.19
C PHE A 677 2.12 26.55 -8.40
N PRO A 678 2.21 27.16 -7.21
CA PRO A 678 3.46 27.27 -6.47
C PRO A 678 3.76 26.04 -5.61
N ALA A 679 5.03 25.67 -5.54
CA ALA A 679 5.59 24.70 -4.60
C ALA A 679 6.79 25.31 -3.88
N ARG A 680 6.83 25.23 -2.55
CA ARG A 680 7.96 25.72 -1.75
C ARG A 680 8.68 24.56 -1.07
N VAL A 681 9.93 24.33 -1.45
CA VAL A 681 10.76 23.24 -0.93
C VAL A 681 11.71 23.77 0.12
N THR A 682 11.69 23.14 1.30
CA THR A 682 12.51 23.56 2.46
C THR A 682 13.37 22.44 3.06
N ASP A 683 13.08 21.20 2.71
CA ASP A 683 13.67 19.96 3.23
C ASP A 683 14.27 19.10 2.11
N ASN A 684 14.55 19.70 0.95
CA ASN A 684 15.00 19.07 -0.28
C ASN A 684 14.02 18.06 -0.88
N GLU A 685 12.80 17.94 -0.37
CA GLU A 685 11.78 17.00 -0.85
C GLU A 685 10.65 17.76 -1.54
N LEU A 686 10.48 17.50 -2.83
CA LEU A 686 9.36 18.01 -3.62
C LEU A 686 8.34 16.92 -3.89
N TYR A 687 7.07 17.22 -3.63
CA TYR A 687 5.95 16.40 -4.03
C TYR A 687 4.77 17.26 -4.52
N VAL A 688 3.97 16.66 -5.39
CA VAL A 688 2.76 17.21 -5.97
C VAL A 688 1.66 16.16 -5.87
N ALA A 689 0.43 16.57 -5.57
CA ALA A 689 -0.71 15.66 -5.54
C ALA A 689 -1.92 16.28 -6.24
N PHE A 690 -2.70 15.44 -6.90
CA PHE A 690 -3.96 15.80 -7.52
C PHE A 690 -5.04 14.99 -6.83
N ARG A 691 -5.90 15.66 -6.07
CA ARG A 691 -6.83 15.00 -5.16
C ARG A 691 -8.18 14.84 -5.81
N ALA A 692 -8.70 13.61 -5.86
CA ALA A 692 -10.06 13.37 -6.32
C ALA A 692 -11.05 14.20 -5.49
N TRP A 693 -12.12 14.66 -6.15
CA TRP A 693 -13.20 15.39 -5.51
C TRP A 693 -14.54 14.67 -5.66
N GLY A 694 -15.24 14.45 -4.55
CA GLY A 694 -16.60 13.95 -4.56
C GLY A 694 -16.84 12.91 -3.48
N ASP A 695 -18.12 12.64 -3.20
CA ASP A 695 -18.57 11.46 -2.46
C ASP A 695 -18.57 10.28 -3.45
N ASP A 696 -17.69 9.33 -3.23
CA ASP A 696 -17.55 8.10 -4.03
C ASP A 696 -18.84 7.23 -4.02
N LYS A 697 -19.79 7.46 -3.07
CA LYS A 697 -21.11 6.79 -3.03
C LYS A 697 -22.01 7.13 -4.20
N ILE A 698 -21.77 8.25 -4.88
CA ILE A 698 -22.65 8.71 -5.96
C ILE A 698 -22.37 7.94 -7.27
N GLY A 699 -21.39 7.03 -7.28
CA GLY A 699 -21.06 6.23 -8.46
C GLY A 699 -20.64 7.08 -9.66
N ARG A 700 -20.25 8.34 -9.42
CA ARG A 700 -19.77 9.27 -10.43
C ARG A 700 -18.26 9.31 -10.34
N GLN A 701 -17.61 9.02 -11.46
CA GLN A 701 -16.16 8.88 -11.55
C GLN A 701 -15.53 10.28 -11.56
N TYR A 702 -15.21 10.87 -10.41
CA TYR A 702 -14.52 12.17 -10.40
C TYR A 702 -13.06 11.92 -10.04
N GLY A 703 -12.18 12.13 -11.00
CA GLY A 703 -10.78 11.77 -10.87
C GLY A 703 -9.85 12.77 -11.55
N PRO A 704 -8.64 12.98 -11.00
CA PRO A 704 -7.60 13.71 -11.71
C PRO A 704 -7.24 13.01 -13.01
N TYR A 705 -6.98 13.83 -14.02
CA TYR A 705 -6.57 13.41 -15.36
C TYR A 705 -5.44 14.34 -15.80
N ILE A 706 -4.27 13.75 -16.08
CA ILE A 706 -3.01 14.47 -16.25
C ILE A 706 -2.31 13.91 -17.49
N ALA A 707 -1.89 14.79 -18.39
CA ALA A 707 -1.14 14.44 -19.60
C ALA A 707 0.36 14.78 -19.47
N GLY A 708 0.70 15.78 -18.65
CA GLY A 708 2.08 16.12 -18.37
C GLY A 708 2.25 16.93 -17.11
N LEU A 709 3.46 16.92 -16.56
CA LEU A 709 3.86 17.74 -15.42
C LEU A 709 5.24 18.35 -15.66
N THR A 710 5.41 19.63 -15.37
CA THR A 710 6.75 20.22 -15.20
C THR A 710 6.92 20.84 -13.82
N VAL A 711 8.16 20.80 -13.32
CA VAL A 711 8.57 21.44 -12.08
C VAL A 711 9.82 22.28 -12.36
N GLU A 712 9.69 23.60 -12.19
CA GLU A 712 10.70 24.57 -12.61
C GLU A 712 11.07 25.49 -11.45
N PRO A 713 12.35 25.78 -11.20
CA PRO A 713 12.74 26.80 -10.24
C PRO A 713 12.09 28.14 -10.56
N ASP A 714 11.50 28.78 -9.57
CA ASP A 714 10.80 30.05 -9.71
C ASP A 714 11.50 31.16 -8.94
N SER A 715 11.85 32.22 -9.67
CA SER A 715 12.49 33.44 -9.14
C SER A 715 11.52 34.63 -9.05
N SER A 716 10.23 34.40 -9.30
CA SER A 716 9.20 35.41 -9.18
C SER A 716 9.12 36.00 -7.77
N LYS A 717 8.66 37.25 -7.67
CA LYS A 717 8.50 37.91 -6.38
C LYS A 717 7.40 37.18 -5.58
N PRO A 718 7.61 36.95 -4.27
CA PRO A 718 6.57 36.39 -3.43
C PRO A 718 5.28 37.20 -3.49
N HIS A 719 4.17 36.52 -3.71
CA HIS A 719 2.83 37.11 -3.77
C HIS A 719 1.81 36.07 -3.32
N TRP A 720 0.53 36.41 -3.37
CA TRP A 720 -0.54 35.44 -3.17
C TRP A 720 -1.66 35.70 -4.16
N THR A 721 -2.42 34.67 -4.46
CA THR A 721 -3.58 34.74 -5.36
C THR A 721 -4.82 34.27 -4.65
N ILE A 722 -5.99 34.67 -5.14
CA ILE A 722 -7.27 34.19 -4.64
C ILE A 722 -7.72 33.02 -5.52
N ASP A 723 -7.94 31.87 -4.91
CA ASP A 723 -8.62 30.76 -5.55
C ASP A 723 -10.13 30.94 -5.40
N ALA A 724 -10.76 31.26 -6.53
CA ALA A 724 -12.20 31.44 -6.67
C ALA A 724 -12.91 30.18 -7.19
N GLN A 725 -12.28 29.01 -7.17
CA GLN A 725 -12.86 27.73 -7.59
C GLN A 725 -13.42 27.77 -9.03
N GLN A 726 -12.76 28.52 -9.93
CA GLN A 726 -13.19 28.80 -11.30
C GLN A 726 -14.60 29.43 -11.42
N ARG A 727 -15.10 30.09 -10.37
CA ARG A 727 -16.41 30.76 -10.36
C ARG A 727 -16.26 32.26 -10.28
N THR A 728 -16.84 32.94 -11.27
CA THR A 728 -16.92 34.41 -11.32
C THR A 728 -18.36 34.92 -11.28
N VAL A 729 -19.36 34.02 -11.37
CA VAL A 729 -20.78 34.36 -11.36
C VAL A 729 -21.51 33.49 -10.34
N LEU A 730 -22.33 34.11 -9.49
CA LEU A 730 -23.15 33.43 -8.48
C LEU A 730 -24.63 33.80 -8.62
N ARG A 731 -25.51 32.85 -8.29
CA ARG A 731 -26.95 33.11 -8.21
C ARG A 731 -27.29 33.86 -6.90
N PRO A 732 -28.37 34.66 -6.87
CA PRO A 732 -28.84 35.26 -5.63
C PRO A 732 -29.00 34.23 -4.49
N GLY A 733 -28.53 34.57 -3.31
CA GLY A 733 -28.58 33.76 -2.10
C GLY A 733 -27.52 32.65 -1.99
N TRP A 734 -26.72 32.41 -3.04
CA TRP A 734 -25.67 31.39 -3.02
C TRP A 734 -24.43 31.86 -2.29
N ALA A 735 -23.62 30.91 -1.79
CA ALA A 735 -22.35 31.17 -1.16
C ALA A 735 -21.18 30.49 -1.89
N ILE A 736 -20.00 31.08 -1.79
CA ILE A 736 -18.72 30.51 -2.24
C ILE A 736 -17.66 30.72 -1.17
N GLN A 737 -16.73 29.78 -1.06
CA GLN A 737 -15.55 29.89 -0.21
C GLN A 737 -14.38 30.41 -1.05
N PHE A 738 -13.79 31.55 -0.70
CA PHE A 738 -12.51 31.95 -1.30
C PHE A 738 -11.35 31.34 -0.51
N TYR A 739 -10.34 30.87 -1.22
CA TYR A 739 -9.08 30.42 -0.62
C TYR A 739 -7.94 31.32 -1.05
N VAL A 740 -6.86 31.32 -0.29
CA VAL A 740 -5.61 31.97 -0.68
C VAL A 740 -4.60 30.91 -1.10
N THR A 741 -3.99 31.14 -2.25
CA THR A 741 -2.83 30.39 -2.73
C THR A 741 -1.59 31.23 -2.45
N ASP A 742 -0.75 30.78 -1.53
CA ASP A 742 0.51 31.43 -1.20
C ASP A 742 1.58 31.12 -2.25
N TRP A 743 2.01 32.16 -2.97
CA TRP A 743 3.22 32.14 -3.79
C TRP A 743 4.37 32.66 -2.94
N TYR A 744 4.79 31.85 -1.97
CA TYR A 744 6.04 31.98 -1.21
C TYR A 744 6.12 33.14 -0.20
N THR A 745 5.01 33.78 0.16
CA THR A 745 5.00 34.85 1.18
C THR A 745 5.04 34.30 2.60
N GLY A 746 4.61 33.06 2.80
CA GLY A 746 4.41 32.46 4.12
C GLY A 746 3.10 32.86 4.79
N LEU A 747 2.20 33.55 4.08
CA LEU A 747 0.88 33.93 4.58
C LEU A 747 0.00 32.68 4.71
N ARG A 748 -0.54 32.44 5.91
CA ARG A 748 -1.50 31.35 6.17
C ARG A 748 -2.92 31.85 6.42
N ASP A 749 -3.03 33.03 7.04
CA ASP A 749 -4.31 33.58 7.48
C ASP A 749 -4.50 35.01 6.92
N PRO A 750 -5.12 35.15 5.73
CA PRO A 750 -5.45 36.46 5.19
C PRO A 750 -6.58 37.12 5.99
N THR A 751 -6.57 38.46 6.04
CA THR A 751 -7.75 39.22 6.49
C THR A 751 -8.64 39.51 5.29
N TRP A 752 -9.90 39.11 5.37
CA TRP A 752 -10.88 39.28 4.31
C TRP A 752 -11.72 40.54 4.51
N SER A 753 -11.89 41.31 3.44
CA SER A 753 -12.82 42.44 3.37
C SER A 753 -13.42 42.51 1.97
N MET A 754 -14.66 42.99 1.86
CA MET A 754 -15.32 43.18 0.57
C MET A 754 -15.88 44.60 0.43
N GLU A 755 -15.96 45.05 -0.81
CA GLU A 755 -16.71 46.22 -1.23
C GLU A 755 -17.81 45.77 -2.19
N GLY A 756 -19.05 46.21 -1.98
CA GLY A 756 -20.21 45.82 -2.80
C GLY A 756 -21.30 45.05 -2.03
N PRO A 757 -22.32 44.52 -2.74
CA PRO A 757 -23.47 43.88 -2.11
C PRO A 757 -23.15 42.44 -1.67
N GLY A 758 -23.78 41.97 -0.59
CA GLY A 758 -23.59 40.62 -0.04
C GLY A 758 -22.95 40.65 1.34
N SER A 759 -22.36 39.52 1.76
CA SER A 759 -21.61 39.44 3.02
C SER A 759 -20.40 38.52 2.87
N LEU A 760 -19.26 38.90 3.44
CA LEU A 760 -18.03 38.09 3.49
C LEU A 760 -17.70 37.77 4.95
N ALA A 761 -17.60 36.48 5.27
CA ALA A 761 -17.19 36.04 6.59
C ALA A 761 -15.66 36.08 6.75
N PRO A 762 -15.13 36.17 7.99
CA PRO A 762 -13.69 36.22 8.24
C PRO A 762 -12.91 35.00 7.76
N ASN A 763 -13.59 33.87 7.55
CA ASN A 763 -12.98 32.66 6.98
C ASN A 763 -12.99 32.65 5.45
N GLY A 764 -13.41 33.71 4.76
CA GLY A 764 -13.42 33.81 3.30
C GLY A 764 -14.72 33.35 2.62
N VAL A 765 -15.77 33.00 3.38
CA VAL A 765 -17.08 32.64 2.78
C VAL A 765 -17.82 33.90 2.34
N TYR A 766 -17.96 34.08 1.03
CA TYR A 766 -18.83 35.10 0.45
C TYR A 766 -20.25 34.56 0.23
N LYS A 767 -21.27 35.32 0.61
CA LYS A 767 -22.67 35.05 0.34
C LYS A 767 -23.29 36.17 -0.49
N ALA A 768 -23.79 35.80 -1.67
CA ALA A 768 -24.49 36.72 -2.56
C ALA A 768 -25.83 37.16 -1.92
N PRO A 769 -26.29 38.40 -2.19
CA PRO A 769 -27.60 38.87 -1.75
C PRO A 769 -28.73 37.93 -2.17
N ALA A 770 -29.74 37.76 -1.33
CA ALA A 770 -30.89 36.90 -1.62
C ALA A 770 -31.77 37.42 -2.79
N SER A 771 -31.70 38.71 -3.08
CA SER A 771 -32.32 39.35 -4.24
C SER A 771 -31.34 40.34 -4.87
N MET A 772 -31.31 40.41 -6.20
CA MET A 772 -30.64 41.53 -6.87
C MET A 772 -31.54 42.76 -6.67
N ALA A 773 -31.12 43.71 -5.84
CA ALA A 773 -31.71 45.03 -5.90
C ALA A 773 -31.41 45.56 -7.31
N VAL A 774 -32.45 45.77 -8.12
CA VAL A 774 -32.32 46.45 -9.40
C VAL A 774 -31.92 47.88 -9.06
N THR A 775 -30.64 48.17 -9.04
CA THR A 775 -30.17 49.54 -9.18
C THR A 775 -30.38 49.89 -10.64
N THR A 776 -31.51 50.52 -10.95
CA THR A 776 -31.67 51.26 -12.20
C THR A 776 -30.53 52.28 -12.32
N PRO A 777 -29.97 52.49 -13.53
CA PRO A 777 -28.74 53.25 -13.72
C PRO A 777 -28.77 54.66 -13.14
#